data_AF-A0A9D7JHP4-F1
#
_entry.id   AF-A0A9D7JHP4-F1
#
_cell.length_a   1.000
_cell.length_b   1.000
_cell.length_c   1.000
_cell.angle_alpha   90.00
_cell.angle_beta   90.00
_cell.angle_gamma   90.00
#
_symmetry.space_group_name_H-M   'P 1'
#
loop_
_entity.id
_entity.type
_entity.pdbx_description
1 polymer ?
#
loop_
_entity_poly.entity_id
_entity_poly.type
_entity_poly.pdbx_seq_one_letter_code
_entity_poly.pdbx_strand_id
1 'polypeptide(L)'
;MTLAELVEPLSLDDCRQVGRWWWVWAREEQLPPEGDWTTWLLLGGRGSGKTRAGAEWVRGGAEGLVLGDGDPERFRGPQFAAAWFTELGCAAVDKGANQPNLFPDPKSAEDGRPYFSNGAPDALLQRQVLRAHLRHWSGAGNPVSTVYAGPMVGRISLWSWDARPYPAFPGDAESWADAPNHAAGHWLTGRLGALASDELAAAIAADHDIEIVGTAAAPLVHGLALERPGSAREALDGLCAVTGLAVRDGAAGLELVRPVARQAVGFDEPVDDGGALISRRRPDPSERVARLALGYADRERDYLMASATAIRPEAGQLANQASGLVLDPAGGRQAAERLLAASGAQRDALDLTLPPSLAALEVGDVIALAGAADGPFEITEIRDGAARRIAARALPPLLNPAVLSGRPPALPGGGGIGLPVAEPLLVAAHLPPDPATPLVSRLLLAAFADPWPGQVELQLVATGERLTRLDRPAALGELASPLAAGPIERWDGAELVVTLFGGHLASVDGMAVLAGSNRIAVATDAGEFEVLGFAGAELIAPRTYRLSGLLRGQGGTDPAMGPAAAGNRVVVLDAGVALVDVPPGWAGDTLALRAFAGRHDGVGWPLDVPVGLGPLLPLPPAHPRARRNSGGDVNFGWIRRSRADGGAWAAAEVGLEHLPEAYRLTVLAGGLPVRTLEAGAPAATYTAAEQAADFGSLPASFDFTVAQLSPVYGPGHPASGSFHA
;
A
#
# COMPACT_ATOMS: atom_id res chain seq x y z
N MET A 1 7.87 13.14 -38.56
CA MET A 1 8.59 12.28 -39.52
C MET A 1 8.30 10.84 -39.13
N THR A 2 7.65 10.08 -39.99
CA THR A 2 7.33 8.66 -39.74
C THR A 2 8.58 7.79 -39.94
N LEU A 3 8.61 6.59 -39.36
CA LEU A 3 9.73 5.66 -39.57
C LEU A 3 9.92 5.33 -41.06
N ALA A 4 8.83 5.29 -41.83
CA ALA A 4 8.86 5.09 -43.27
C ALA A 4 9.59 6.24 -44.00
N GLU A 5 9.27 7.50 -43.66
CA GLU A 5 9.92 8.69 -44.22
C GLU A 5 11.42 8.79 -43.85
N LEU A 6 11.80 8.24 -42.68
CA LEU A 6 13.17 8.26 -42.17
C LEU A 6 14.08 7.22 -42.85
N VAL A 7 13.49 6.11 -43.30
CA VAL A 7 14.21 4.94 -43.84
C VAL A 7 14.24 4.94 -45.39
N GLU A 8 13.31 5.63 -46.05
CA GLU A 8 13.22 5.71 -47.51
C GLU A 8 14.51 6.17 -48.25
N PRO A 9 15.32 7.12 -47.71
CA PRO A 9 16.56 7.54 -48.36
C PRO A 9 17.81 6.73 -47.96
N LEU A 10 17.68 5.75 -47.06
CA LEU A 10 18.81 5.03 -46.47
C LEU A 10 19.25 3.81 -47.31
N SER A 11 20.57 3.51 -47.30
CA SER A 11 21.07 2.29 -47.92
C SER A 11 20.63 1.05 -47.14
N LEU A 12 20.68 -0.13 -47.76
CA LEU A 12 20.23 -1.37 -47.14
C LEU A 12 21.03 -1.75 -45.88
N ASP A 13 22.30 -1.36 -45.81
CA ASP A 13 23.14 -1.52 -44.61
C ASP A 13 22.81 -0.47 -43.53
N ASP A 14 22.47 0.75 -43.91
CA ASP A 14 21.98 1.77 -42.97
C ASP A 14 20.62 1.36 -42.37
N CYS A 15 19.71 0.82 -43.18
CA CYS A 15 18.43 0.27 -42.72
C CYS A 15 18.64 -0.88 -41.70
N ARG A 16 19.64 -1.75 -41.93
CA ARG A 16 20.01 -2.81 -40.97
C ARG A 16 20.58 -2.24 -39.68
N GLN A 17 21.28 -1.12 -39.75
CA GLN A 17 21.81 -0.43 -38.59
C GLN A 17 20.68 0.22 -37.77
N VAL A 18 19.74 0.90 -38.44
CA VAL A 18 18.54 1.48 -37.82
C VAL A 18 17.65 0.39 -37.19
N GLY A 19 17.50 -0.77 -37.82
CA GLY A 19 16.74 -1.89 -37.26
C GLY A 19 17.34 -2.49 -35.98
N ARG A 20 18.61 -2.20 -35.66
CA ARG A 20 19.25 -2.61 -34.40
C ARG A 20 19.05 -1.62 -33.26
N TRP A 21 18.46 -0.46 -33.53
CA TRP A 21 18.22 0.58 -32.55
C TRP A 21 16.94 0.31 -31.78
N TRP A 22 17.07 0.21 -30.46
CA TRP A 22 15.95 -0.19 -29.62
C TRP A 22 14.78 0.79 -29.66
N TRP A 23 15.02 2.10 -29.70
CA TRP A 23 13.96 3.11 -29.82
C TRP A 23 13.11 3.02 -31.11
N VAL A 24 13.57 2.28 -32.13
CA VAL A 24 12.79 2.05 -33.36
C VAL A 24 11.69 1.00 -33.17
N TRP A 25 11.91 0.04 -32.26
CA TRP A 25 10.98 -1.09 -32.04
C TRP A 25 10.56 -1.26 -30.57
N ALA A 26 11.02 -0.38 -29.68
CA ALA A 26 10.53 -0.25 -28.32
C ALA A 26 9.06 0.17 -28.34
N ARG A 27 8.26 -0.39 -27.43
CA ARG A 27 6.93 0.12 -27.18
C ARG A 27 7.02 1.44 -26.43
N GLU A 28 6.00 2.27 -26.57
CA GLU A 28 5.91 3.54 -25.84
C GLU A 28 6.08 3.34 -24.32
N GLU A 29 5.48 2.27 -23.77
CA GLU A 29 5.61 1.89 -22.36
C GLU A 29 7.05 1.56 -21.93
N GLN A 30 7.91 1.16 -22.88
CA GLN A 30 9.29 0.76 -22.65
C GLN A 30 10.27 1.92 -22.81
N LEU A 31 9.81 3.10 -23.22
CA LEU A 31 10.63 4.28 -23.38
C LEU A 31 10.59 5.17 -22.12
N PRO A 32 11.66 5.92 -21.83
CA PRO A 32 11.61 6.93 -20.80
C PRO A 32 10.64 8.07 -21.19
N PRO A 33 9.97 8.71 -20.22
CA PRO A 33 9.14 9.89 -20.49
C PRO A 33 10.00 11.06 -20.98
N GLU A 34 9.39 11.99 -21.71
CA GLU A 34 10.04 13.22 -22.15
C GLU A 34 10.44 14.12 -20.96
N GLY A 35 11.55 14.85 -21.10
CA GLY A 35 12.05 15.83 -20.11
C GLY A 35 13.22 15.35 -19.26
N ASP A 36 13.60 16.18 -18.29
CA ASP A 36 14.67 15.88 -17.33
C ASP A 36 14.12 15.11 -16.14
N TRP A 37 14.51 13.84 -16.04
CA TRP A 37 14.12 12.97 -14.93
C TRP A 37 15.37 12.46 -14.20
N THR A 38 15.28 12.39 -12.88
CA THR A 38 16.33 11.83 -12.03
C THR A 38 16.23 10.31 -11.92
N THR A 39 15.01 9.77 -12.06
CA THR A 39 14.68 8.35 -11.98
C THR A 39 13.60 8.01 -13.00
N TRP A 40 13.81 6.96 -13.78
CA TRP A 40 12.80 6.36 -14.66
C TRP A 40 12.49 4.94 -14.18
N LEU A 41 11.19 4.66 -13.97
CA LEU A 41 10.71 3.37 -13.47
C LEU A 41 9.87 2.68 -14.55
N LEU A 42 10.37 1.56 -15.08
CA LEU A 42 9.65 0.71 -16.02
C LEU A 42 8.85 -0.37 -15.28
N LEU A 43 7.52 -0.22 -15.20
CA LEU A 43 6.62 -1.21 -14.63
C LEU A 43 6.21 -2.23 -15.70
N GLY A 44 6.48 -3.52 -15.47
CA GLY A 44 6.09 -4.56 -16.41
C GLY A 44 5.96 -5.94 -15.75
N GLY A 45 5.03 -6.76 -16.24
CA GLY A 45 4.77 -8.11 -15.72
C GLY A 45 5.83 -9.15 -16.10
N ARG A 46 5.56 -10.43 -15.79
CA ARG A 46 6.41 -11.56 -16.25
C ARG A 46 6.45 -11.57 -17.78
N GLY A 47 7.65 -11.67 -18.36
CA GLY A 47 7.84 -11.72 -19.82
C GLY A 47 7.86 -10.37 -20.56
N SER A 48 7.69 -9.23 -19.86
CA SER A 48 7.71 -7.90 -20.51
C SER A 48 9.09 -7.43 -21.01
N GLY A 49 10.13 -8.25 -20.82
CA GLY A 49 11.48 -7.96 -21.30
C GLY A 49 12.20 -6.84 -20.56
N LYS A 50 11.86 -6.55 -19.29
CA LYS A 50 12.47 -5.45 -18.49
C LYS A 50 13.99 -5.44 -18.52
N THR A 51 14.62 -6.61 -18.36
CA THR A 51 16.09 -6.74 -18.41
C THR A 51 16.63 -6.35 -19.79
N ARG A 52 15.93 -6.71 -20.87
CA ARG A 52 16.30 -6.33 -22.24
C ARG A 52 16.05 -4.84 -22.48
N ALA A 53 14.90 -4.30 -22.07
CA ALA A 53 14.61 -2.87 -22.18
C ALA A 53 15.66 -2.04 -21.42
N GLY A 54 16.01 -2.44 -20.19
CA GLY A 54 17.09 -1.81 -19.42
C GLY A 54 18.45 -1.93 -20.10
N ALA A 55 18.83 -3.11 -20.58
CA ALA A 55 20.09 -3.33 -21.27
C ALA A 55 20.19 -2.53 -22.58
N GLU A 56 19.11 -2.48 -23.36
CA GLU A 56 19.06 -1.73 -24.62
C GLU A 56 18.97 -0.22 -24.37
N TRP A 57 18.35 0.24 -23.29
CA TRP A 57 18.38 1.63 -22.86
C TRP A 57 19.79 2.07 -22.48
N VAL A 58 20.48 1.28 -21.65
CA VAL A 58 21.87 1.53 -21.28
C VAL A 58 22.77 1.47 -22.51
N ARG A 59 22.58 0.49 -23.40
CA ARG A 59 23.30 0.38 -24.66
C ARG A 59 23.07 1.60 -25.55
N GLY A 60 21.85 2.10 -25.66
CA GLY A 60 21.53 3.33 -26.37
C GLY A 60 22.26 4.54 -25.82
N GLY A 61 22.27 4.69 -24.50
CA GLY A 61 23.04 5.73 -23.81
C GLY A 61 24.55 5.60 -23.99
N ALA A 62 25.07 4.37 -24.07
CA ALA A 62 26.50 4.08 -24.25
C ALA A 62 26.96 4.20 -25.71
N GLU A 63 26.11 3.87 -26.68
CA GLU A 63 26.37 4.03 -28.13
C GLU A 63 26.24 5.50 -28.59
N GLY A 64 25.80 6.41 -27.70
CA GLY A 64 25.75 7.85 -27.96
C GLY A 64 24.69 8.26 -28.98
N LEU A 65 23.67 7.45 -29.21
CA LEU A 65 22.67 7.69 -30.23
C LEU A 65 21.49 8.48 -29.65
N VAL A 66 21.53 9.80 -29.94
CA VAL A 66 20.48 10.84 -29.81
C VAL A 66 20.16 11.29 -28.38
N LEU A 67 20.95 12.26 -27.91
CA LEU A 67 20.47 13.36 -27.05
C LEU A 67 20.61 14.67 -27.86
N GLY A 68 19.80 15.69 -27.53
CA GLY A 68 19.64 16.91 -28.33
C GLY A 68 20.93 17.63 -28.72
N ASP A 69 20.81 18.52 -29.72
CA ASP A 69 21.81 19.26 -30.52
C ASP A 69 22.94 20.03 -29.77
N GLY A 70 23.12 19.80 -28.47
CA GLY A 70 24.07 20.52 -27.62
C GLY A 70 25.52 20.07 -27.70
N ASP A 71 25.84 18.79 -27.93
CA ASP A 71 27.23 18.30 -28.11
C ASP A 71 27.32 16.81 -28.53
N PRO A 72 27.41 16.50 -29.83
CA PRO A 72 27.51 15.12 -30.34
C PRO A 72 28.88 14.44 -30.13
N GLU A 73 29.92 15.16 -29.69
CA GLU A 73 31.27 14.60 -29.52
C GLU A 73 31.52 14.00 -28.11
N ARG A 74 30.60 14.21 -27.16
CA ARG A 74 30.68 13.73 -25.76
C ARG A 74 30.98 12.23 -25.60
N PHE A 75 30.67 11.39 -26.58
CA PHE A 75 30.77 9.92 -26.47
C PHE A 75 31.73 9.25 -27.46
N ARG A 76 32.42 10.00 -28.34
CA ARG A 76 33.35 9.43 -29.32
C ARG A 76 34.79 9.54 -28.85
N GLY A 77 35.28 8.49 -28.18
CA GLY A 77 36.70 8.31 -27.87
C GLY A 77 36.99 6.91 -27.31
N PRO A 78 38.26 6.44 -27.36
CA PRO A 78 38.66 5.10 -26.88
C PRO A 78 38.55 4.91 -25.35
N GLN A 79 37.93 5.86 -24.65
CA GLN A 79 37.62 5.81 -23.23
C GLN A 79 36.16 6.23 -23.07
N PHE A 80 35.35 5.37 -22.45
CA PHE A 80 33.98 5.68 -22.08
C PHE A 80 33.92 6.98 -21.24
N ALA A 81 32.99 7.87 -21.55
CA ALA A 81 32.79 9.15 -20.83
C ALA A 81 32.46 8.95 -19.33
N ALA A 82 32.01 7.75 -18.94
CA ALA A 82 32.01 7.24 -17.57
C ALA A 82 31.65 5.73 -17.60
N ALA A 83 32.18 4.95 -16.66
CA ALA A 83 31.73 3.61 -16.32
C ALA A 83 30.59 3.68 -15.30
N TRP A 84 29.56 2.86 -15.48
CA TRP A 84 28.44 2.76 -14.55
C TRP A 84 28.34 1.34 -13.99
N PHE A 85 28.15 1.21 -12.68
CA PHE A 85 27.73 -0.07 -12.09
C PHE A 85 26.23 -0.21 -12.28
N THR A 86 25.80 -1.26 -12.98
CA THR A 86 24.37 -1.57 -13.17
C THR A 86 23.81 -2.40 -12.01
N GLU A 87 24.65 -3.26 -11.41
CA GLU A 87 24.28 -4.15 -10.31
C GLU A 87 25.45 -4.28 -9.32
N LEU A 88 25.53 -3.37 -8.34
CA LEU A 88 26.48 -3.48 -7.24
C LEU A 88 25.80 -4.03 -5.99
N GLY A 89 26.27 -5.17 -5.48
CA GLY A 89 25.79 -5.71 -4.21
C GLY A 89 26.34 -7.10 -3.91
N CYS A 90 25.98 -7.62 -2.74
CA CYS A 90 26.15 -9.02 -2.38
C CYS A 90 24.94 -9.49 -1.57
N ALA A 91 24.79 -10.80 -1.39
CA ALA A 91 23.80 -11.38 -0.52
C ALA A 91 24.07 -11.01 0.95
N ALA A 92 23.01 -10.79 1.75
CA ALA A 92 23.12 -10.55 3.19
C ALA A 92 23.29 -11.86 3.97
N VAL A 93 24.39 -12.54 3.67
CA VAL A 93 24.78 -13.81 4.29
C VAL A 93 26.20 -13.67 4.80
N ASP A 94 26.57 -14.41 5.85
CA ASP A 94 27.93 -14.50 6.36
C ASP A 94 28.92 -14.69 5.19
N LYS A 95 29.95 -13.85 5.14
CA LYS A 95 30.96 -13.83 4.08
C LYS A 95 30.40 -13.72 2.64
N GLY A 96 29.22 -13.13 2.44
CA GLY A 96 28.65 -12.76 1.14
C GLY A 96 29.61 -12.06 0.18
N ALA A 97 30.55 -11.27 0.71
CA ALA A 97 31.59 -10.61 -0.09
C ALA A 97 32.54 -11.58 -0.81
N ASN A 98 32.71 -12.82 -0.31
CA ASN A 98 33.64 -13.78 -0.90
C ASN A 98 33.16 -14.31 -2.27
N GLN A 99 31.84 -14.37 -2.47
CA GLN A 99 31.20 -14.73 -3.75
C GLN A 99 29.91 -13.92 -3.89
N PRO A 100 30.00 -12.64 -4.33
CA PRO A 100 28.87 -11.71 -4.28
C PRO A 100 27.63 -12.12 -5.09
N ASN A 101 27.79 -13.00 -6.09
CA ASN A 101 26.70 -13.52 -6.92
C ASN A 101 25.86 -14.62 -6.23
N LEU A 102 26.43 -15.38 -5.29
CA LEU A 102 25.75 -16.52 -4.68
C LEU A 102 24.79 -16.10 -3.56
N PHE A 103 23.63 -16.75 -3.51
CA PHE A 103 22.69 -16.65 -2.40
C PHE A 103 21.86 -17.94 -2.27
N PRO A 104 21.30 -18.22 -1.08
CA PRO A 104 20.43 -19.39 -0.91
C PRO A 104 19.09 -19.21 -1.64
N ASP A 105 18.90 -19.92 -2.75
CA ASP A 105 17.63 -20.03 -3.46
C ASP A 105 17.63 -21.30 -4.35
N PRO A 106 16.97 -22.39 -3.93
CA PRO A 106 16.94 -23.64 -4.69
C PRO A 106 16.36 -23.53 -6.12
N LYS A 107 15.73 -22.40 -6.46
CA LYS A 107 15.19 -22.14 -7.81
C LYS A 107 16.18 -21.39 -8.71
N SER A 108 17.27 -20.88 -8.15
CA SER A 108 18.29 -20.09 -8.85
C SER A 108 19.43 -20.96 -9.37
N ALA A 109 20.02 -20.59 -10.50
CA ALA A 109 21.29 -21.16 -10.95
C ALA A 109 22.47 -20.72 -10.06
N GLU A 110 22.29 -19.62 -9.33
CA GLU A 110 23.26 -19.06 -8.37
C GLU A 110 22.98 -19.54 -6.93
N ASP A 111 22.28 -20.67 -6.77
CA ASP A 111 22.06 -21.31 -5.47
C ASP A 111 23.40 -21.74 -4.87
N GLY A 112 23.67 -21.30 -3.64
CA GLY A 112 24.85 -21.74 -2.94
C GLY A 112 25.17 -20.93 -1.69
N ARG A 113 26.29 -21.31 -1.08
CA ARG A 113 26.88 -20.59 0.04
C ARG A 113 28.22 -20.00 -0.41
N PRO A 114 28.51 -18.73 -0.10
CA PRO A 114 29.81 -18.15 -0.39
C PRO A 114 30.95 -18.94 0.28
N TYR A 115 32.16 -18.85 -0.27
CA TYR A 115 33.32 -19.52 0.28
C TYR A 115 33.51 -19.24 1.77
N PHE A 116 33.67 -20.31 2.54
CA PHE A 116 33.86 -20.29 4.00
C PHE A 116 32.67 -19.74 4.80
N SER A 117 31.53 -19.43 4.16
CA SER A 117 30.30 -18.97 4.80
C SER A 117 29.67 -20.07 5.64
N ASN A 118 29.16 -19.71 6.83
CA ASN A 118 28.29 -20.58 7.61
C ASN A 118 26.81 -20.55 7.15
N GLY A 119 26.46 -19.68 6.19
CA GLY A 119 25.12 -19.51 5.63
C GLY A 119 24.15 -18.68 6.47
N ALA A 120 24.60 -18.04 7.56
CA ALA A 120 23.74 -17.24 8.41
C ALA A 120 23.41 -15.86 7.79
N PRO A 121 22.19 -15.31 7.96
CA PRO A 121 21.90 -13.93 7.63
C PRO A 121 22.88 -12.96 8.28
N ASP A 122 23.45 -12.07 7.47
CA ASP A 122 24.36 -11.01 7.91
C ASP A 122 24.14 -9.74 7.05
N ALA A 123 23.15 -8.95 7.45
CA ALA A 123 22.85 -7.68 6.81
C ALA A 123 23.96 -6.63 7.05
N LEU A 124 24.76 -6.75 8.12
CA LEU A 124 25.87 -5.84 8.35
C LEU A 124 26.96 -6.05 7.29
N LEU A 125 27.29 -7.30 6.95
CA LEU A 125 28.28 -7.56 5.91
C LEU A 125 27.87 -6.95 4.57
N GLN A 126 26.61 -7.13 4.16
CA GLN A 126 26.08 -6.50 2.95
C GLN A 126 26.28 -4.99 3.00
N ARG A 127 25.94 -4.34 4.12
CA ARG A 127 26.19 -2.91 4.34
C ARG A 127 27.67 -2.55 4.22
N GLN A 128 28.59 -3.34 4.77
CA GLN A 128 30.03 -3.07 4.68
C GLN A 128 30.55 -3.17 3.25
N VAL A 129 30.06 -4.11 2.44
CA VAL A 129 30.41 -4.20 1.01
C VAL A 129 29.97 -2.94 0.27
N LEU A 130 28.72 -2.53 0.45
CA LEU A 130 28.18 -1.31 -0.17
C LEU A 130 28.96 -0.07 0.28
N ARG A 131 29.22 0.06 1.59
CA ARG A 131 30.00 1.17 2.17
C ARG A 131 31.41 1.22 1.58
N ALA A 132 32.10 0.08 1.46
CA ALA A 132 33.45 0.01 0.92
C ALA A 132 33.50 0.50 -0.54
N HIS A 133 32.60 0.02 -1.39
CA HIS A 133 32.53 0.44 -2.79
C HIS A 133 32.12 1.90 -2.96
N LEU A 134 31.08 2.36 -2.25
CA LEU A 134 30.64 3.75 -2.33
C LEU A 134 31.73 4.73 -1.89
N ARG A 135 32.47 4.40 -0.82
CA ARG A 135 33.63 5.22 -0.38
C ARG A 135 34.78 5.17 -1.38
N HIS A 136 35.11 3.98 -1.90
CA HIS A 136 36.20 3.83 -2.87
C HIS A 136 35.95 4.66 -4.14
N TRP A 137 34.75 4.54 -4.70
CA TRP A 137 34.38 5.18 -5.96
C TRP A 137 33.94 6.65 -5.83
N SER A 138 33.79 7.18 -4.62
CA SER A 138 33.56 8.63 -4.41
C SER A 138 34.86 9.40 -4.10
N GLY A 139 35.95 8.71 -3.77
CA GLY A 139 37.24 9.31 -3.44
C GLY A 139 38.31 9.04 -4.49
N ALA A 140 39.56 8.97 -4.03
CA ALA A 140 40.75 8.76 -4.88
C ALA A 140 40.77 7.42 -5.62
N GLY A 141 39.91 6.47 -5.25
CA GLY A 141 39.73 5.20 -5.98
C GLY A 141 38.99 5.36 -7.30
N ASN A 142 38.32 6.49 -7.53
CA ASN A 142 37.71 6.83 -8.80
C ASN A 142 38.64 7.76 -9.60
N PRO A 143 39.45 7.22 -10.52
CA PRO A 143 40.39 8.04 -11.29
C PRO A 143 39.65 9.10 -12.10
N VAL A 144 40.28 10.26 -12.27
CA VAL A 144 39.78 11.32 -13.15
C VAL A 144 40.22 11.00 -14.58
N SER A 145 39.28 10.97 -15.51
CA SER A 145 39.59 10.79 -16.92
C SER A 145 40.32 12.01 -17.48
N THR A 146 41.38 11.76 -18.23
CA THR A 146 42.13 12.80 -18.95
C THR A 146 41.39 13.32 -20.19
N VAL A 147 40.30 12.66 -20.61
CA VAL A 147 39.51 13.04 -21.80
C VAL A 147 38.48 14.12 -21.48
N TYR A 148 37.76 14.00 -20.37
CA TYR A 148 36.68 14.91 -19.99
C TYR A 148 36.84 15.54 -18.60
N ALA A 149 37.99 15.32 -17.94
CA ALA A 149 38.35 15.91 -16.64
C ALA A 149 37.34 15.63 -15.49
N GLY A 150 36.62 14.50 -15.56
CA GLY A 150 35.67 14.06 -14.53
C GLY A 150 35.94 12.66 -14.00
N PRO A 151 35.22 12.22 -12.95
CA PRO A 151 35.39 10.87 -12.38
C PRO A 151 35.02 9.78 -13.38
N MET A 152 35.85 8.74 -13.48
CA MET A 152 35.63 7.60 -14.37
C MET A 152 34.37 6.81 -14.03
N VAL A 153 34.02 6.63 -12.77
CA VAL A 153 32.74 6.03 -12.36
C VAL A 153 31.74 7.13 -12.09
N GLY A 154 30.74 7.27 -12.98
CA GLY A 154 29.75 8.35 -12.91
C GLY A 154 28.47 7.97 -12.14
N ARG A 155 28.14 6.68 -12.06
CA ARG A 155 26.90 6.20 -11.43
C ARG A 155 27.07 4.79 -10.87
N ILE A 156 26.44 4.56 -9.71
CA ILE A 156 26.41 3.25 -9.04
C ILE A 156 24.95 2.89 -8.74
N SER A 157 24.44 1.85 -9.41
CA SER A 157 23.14 1.27 -9.13
C SER A 157 23.30 0.06 -8.20
N LEU A 158 22.57 0.08 -7.07
CA LEU A 158 22.66 -0.95 -6.05
C LEU A 158 21.67 -2.09 -6.31
N TRP A 159 22.14 -3.31 -6.13
CA TRP A 159 21.34 -4.53 -6.20
C TRP A 159 21.02 -5.04 -4.77
N SER A 160 19.80 -5.48 -4.44
CA SER A 160 18.51 -5.38 -5.13
C SER A 160 17.51 -4.58 -4.28
N TRP A 161 17.31 -3.30 -4.59
CA TRP A 161 16.18 -2.57 -4.02
C TRP A 161 14.89 -2.98 -4.73
N ASP A 162 13.92 -3.47 -3.96
CA ASP A 162 12.64 -4.03 -4.41
C ASP A 162 11.50 -3.08 -4.02
N ALA A 163 10.59 -2.82 -4.94
CA ALA A 163 9.48 -1.88 -4.75
C ALA A 163 8.32 -2.46 -3.92
N ARG A 164 8.33 -3.77 -3.62
CA ARG A 164 7.32 -4.35 -2.72
C ARG A 164 7.37 -3.65 -1.35
N PRO A 165 6.21 -3.28 -0.78
CA PRO A 165 6.17 -2.52 0.46
C PRO A 165 6.79 -3.33 1.60
N TYR A 166 7.60 -2.70 2.42
CA TYR A 166 8.13 -3.26 3.66
C TYR A 166 7.29 -2.77 4.85
N PRO A 167 6.94 -3.60 5.84
CA PRO A 167 7.40 -4.98 6.07
C PRO A 167 6.59 -6.04 5.33
N ALA A 168 5.60 -5.65 4.51
CA ALA A 168 4.73 -6.58 3.82
C ALA A 168 5.58 -7.64 3.11
N PHE A 169 6.48 -7.29 2.19
CA PHE A 169 7.56 -8.20 1.78
C PHE A 169 8.75 -8.02 2.74
N PRO A 170 9.26 -9.09 3.40
CA PRO A 170 8.92 -10.52 3.20
C PRO A 170 7.81 -11.10 4.11
N GLY A 171 7.16 -10.30 4.95
CA GLY A 171 6.03 -10.68 5.83
C GLY A 171 4.92 -11.57 5.25
N ASP A 172 4.42 -11.32 4.03
CA ASP A 172 3.37 -12.13 3.38
C ASP A 172 3.97 -13.23 2.49
N ALA A 173 4.43 -14.29 3.15
CA ALA A 173 4.99 -15.46 2.49
C ALA A 173 3.96 -16.31 1.72
N GLU A 174 2.65 -16.06 1.89
CA GLU A 174 1.60 -16.72 1.09
C GLU A 174 1.51 -16.09 -0.30
N SER A 175 1.60 -14.77 -0.38
CA SER A 175 1.60 -14.03 -1.66
C SER A 175 2.96 -14.08 -2.38
N TRP A 176 4.07 -14.16 -1.65
CA TRP A 176 5.42 -14.10 -2.24
C TRP A 176 6.25 -15.36 -1.98
N ALA A 177 6.33 -16.21 -3.02
CA ALA A 177 7.05 -17.48 -2.96
C ALA A 177 8.57 -17.37 -2.76
N ASP A 178 9.15 -16.17 -2.87
CA ASP A 178 10.56 -15.84 -2.64
C ASP A 178 10.82 -15.15 -1.28
N ALA A 179 9.79 -14.90 -0.48
CA ALA A 179 9.91 -14.31 0.86
C ALA A 179 10.94 -15.01 1.78
N PRO A 180 11.05 -16.36 1.80
CA PRO A 180 12.05 -17.05 2.64
C PRO A 180 13.50 -16.69 2.29
N ASN A 181 13.76 -16.24 1.06
CA ASN A 181 15.09 -15.91 0.58
C ASN A 181 15.52 -14.50 0.99
N HIS A 182 14.59 -13.63 1.42
CA HIS A 182 14.89 -12.24 1.79
C HIS A 182 16.01 -12.16 2.81
N ALA A 183 15.91 -12.91 3.92
CA ALA A 183 16.83 -12.87 5.06
C ALA A 183 18.31 -13.08 4.69
N ALA A 184 18.61 -13.93 3.70
CA ALA A 184 19.98 -14.25 3.28
C ALA A 184 20.31 -13.86 1.83
N GLY A 185 19.39 -13.21 1.12
CA GLY A 185 19.57 -12.80 -0.28
C GLY A 185 19.98 -11.34 -0.45
N HIS A 186 19.97 -10.86 -1.70
CA HIS A 186 20.47 -9.53 -2.09
C HIS A 186 19.54 -8.36 -1.75
N TRP A 187 18.29 -8.62 -1.36
CA TRP A 187 17.27 -7.58 -1.16
C TRP A 187 17.73 -6.48 -0.19
N LEU A 188 17.64 -5.22 -0.61
CA LEU A 188 17.96 -4.06 0.23
C LEU A 188 16.73 -3.53 0.97
N THR A 189 15.54 -3.82 0.44
CA THR A 189 14.25 -3.39 1.00
C THR A 189 14.11 -3.88 2.44
N GLY A 190 13.85 -2.95 3.37
CA GLY A 190 13.77 -3.22 4.81
C GLY A 190 15.08 -3.07 5.58
N ARG A 191 16.23 -3.18 4.90
CA ARG A 191 17.59 -3.01 5.49
C ARG A 191 18.12 -1.59 5.35
N LEU A 192 17.65 -0.87 4.33
CA LEU A 192 17.92 0.57 4.20
C LEU A 192 17.31 1.32 5.40
N GLY A 193 18.07 2.28 5.95
CA GLY A 193 17.70 3.03 7.15
C GLY A 193 18.23 2.45 8.48
N ALA A 194 18.82 1.25 8.46
CA ALA A 194 19.54 0.70 9.61
C ALA A 194 20.95 1.32 9.75
N LEU A 195 21.50 1.27 10.96
CA LEU A 195 22.83 1.76 11.29
C LEU A 195 23.75 0.58 11.64
N ALA A 196 24.98 0.65 11.16
CA ALA A 196 26.04 -0.18 11.71
C ALA A 196 26.43 0.33 13.12
N SER A 197 27.04 -0.53 13.93
CA SER A 197 27.40 -0.19 15.30
C SER A 197 28.36 1.01 15.42
N ASP A 198 29.27 1.19 14.47
CA ASP A 198 30.18 2.34 14.42
C ASP A 198 29.45 3.65 14.13
N GLU A 199 28.47 3.61 13.22
CA GLU A 199 27.63 4.78 12.90
C GLU A 199 26.72 5.17 14.07
N LEU A 200 26.09 4.17 14.71
CA LEU A 200 25.22 4.43 15.86
C LEU A 200 26.03 4.96 17.05
N ALA A 201 27.22 4.40 17.32
CA ALA A 201 28.09 4.90 18.36
C ALA A 201 28.55 6.34 18.10
N ALA A 202 28.93 6.66 16.86
CA ALA A 202 29.29 8.02 16.46
C ALA A 202 28.12 8.99 16.61
N ALA A 203 26.89 8.58 16.25
CA ALA A 203 25.70 9.41 16.43
C ALA A 203 25.42 9.70 17.90
N ILE A 204 25.47 8.68 18.76
CA ILE A 204 25.31 8.85 20.22
C ILE A 204 26.39 9.77 20.79
N ALA A 205 27.65 9.59 20.38
CA ALA A 205 28.75 10.41 20.87
C ALA A 205 28.61 11.88 20.43
N ALA A 206 28.17 12.12 19.19
CA ALA A 206 27.96 13.46 18.64
C ALA A 206 26.89 14.25 19.41
N ASP A 207 25.83 13.60 19.92
CA ASP A 207 24.82 14.23 20.78
C ASP A 207 25.40 14.76 22.11
N HIS A 208 26.62 14.33 22.46
CA HIS A 208 27.36 14.74 23.64
C HIS A 208 28.66 15.49 23.31
N ASP A 209 28.84 15.97 22.08
CA ASP A 209 30.06 16.66 21.61
C ASP A 209 31.34 15.80 21.75
N ILE A 210 31.21 14.48 21.62
CA ILE A 210 32.31 13.52 21.69
C ILE A 210 32.52 12.90 20.31
N GLU A 211 33.78 12.80 19.89
CA GLU A 211 34.16 12.00 18.72
C GLU A 211 34.57 10.60 19.14
N ILE A 212 34.01 9.59 18.46
CA ILE A 212 34.42 8.19 18.60
C ILE A 212 34.59 7.59 17.21
N VAL A 213 35.72 6.91 16.99
CA VAL A 213 36.02 6.25 15.71
C VAL A 213 36.14 4.75 15.94
N GLY A 214 35.64 3.94 15.02
CA GLY A 214 35.85 2.50 15.14
C GLY A 214 35.36 1.71 13.96
N THR A 215 35.34 0.39 14.13
CA THR A 215 34.90 -0.55 13.10
C THR A 215 33.56 -1.16 13.49
N ALA A 216 32.68 -1.30 12.52
CA ALA A 216 31.40 -1.96 12.72
C ALA A 216 31.56 -3.42 13.17
N ALA A 217 30.67 -3.88 14.06
CA ALA A 217 30.53 -5.27 14.45
C ALA A 217 29.05 -5.67 14.44
N ALA A 218 28.77 -6.90 14.00
CA ALA A 218 27.42 -7.43 13.91
C ALA A 218 26.77 -7.52 15.30
N PRO A 219 25.44 -7.43 15.45
CA PRO A 219 24.45 -7.35 14.37
C PRO A 219 24.28 -5.94 13.79
N LEU A 220 23.59 -5.84 12.65
CA LEU A 220 23.09 -4.57 12.15
C LEU A 220 21.98 -4.06 13.09
N VAL A 221 21.96 -2.76 13.39
CA VAL A 221 21.02 -2.18 14.36
C VAL A 221 19.97 -1.36 13.61
N HIS A 222 18.69 -1.67 13.84
CA HIS A 222 17.57 -1.02 13.17
C HIS A 222 17.01 0.19 13.92
N GLY A 223 17.47 0.41 15.15
CA GLY A 223 17.05 1.51 16.01
C GLY A 223 17.53 1.32 17.45
N LEU A 224 17.46 2.40 18.22
CA LEU A 224 17.72 2.45 19.66
C LEU A 224 16.59 3.25 20.30
N ALA A 225 15.96 2.68 21.33
CA ALA A 225 14.94 3.37 22.11
C ALA A 225 15.54 3.85 23.44
N LEU A 226 15.52 5.16 23.67
CA LEU A 226 15.93 5.77 24.93
C LEU A 226 14.67 6.26 25.65
N GLU A 227 14.35 5.67 26.80
CA GLU A 227 13.15 6.03 27.58
C GLU A 227 13.28 7.36 28.32
N ARG A 228 14.51 7.79 28.57
CA ARG A 228 14.84 9.01 29.32
C ARG A 228 16.17 9.59 28.84
N PRO A 229 16.41 10.90 29.02
CA PRO A 229 17.74 11.47 28.88
C PRO A 229 18.73 10.74 29.79
N GLY A 230 19.91 10.43 29.26
CA GLY A 230 20.96 9.67 29.94
C GLY A 230 22.34 10.11 29.48
N SER A 231 23.37 9.45 30.00
CA SER A 231 24.75 9.67 29.56
C SER A 231 25.08 8.91 28.28
N ALA A 232 26.07 9.39 27.52
CA ALA A 232 26.61 8.68 26.36
C ALA A 232 27.00 7.24 26.70
N ARG A 233 27.56 7.02 27.90
CA ARG A 233 27.92 5.70 28.41
C ARG A 233 26.71 4.77 28.53
N GLU A 234 25.63 5.22 29.17
CA GLU A 234 24.41 4.41 29.31
C GLU A 234 23.83 4.00 27.94
N ALA A 235 23.87 4.89 26.95
CA ALA A 235 23.42 4.60 25.59
C ALA A 235 24.37 3.65 24.83
N LEU A 236 25.68 3.80 25.01
CA LEU A 236 26.71 2.97 24.36
C LEU A 236 26.84 1.58 25.00
N ASP A 237 26.58 1.42 26.29
CA ASP A 237 26.76 0.15 27.01
C ASP A 237 25.88 -0.97 26.41
N GLY A 238 24.62 -0.66 26.08
CA GLY A 238 23.71 -1.61 25.42
C GLY A 238 24.21 -2.03 24.04
N LEU A 239 24.70 -1.08 23.25
CA LEU A 239 25.29 -1.33 21.94
C LEU A 239 26.57 -2.17 22.04
N CYS A 240 27.48 -1.82 22.94
CA CYS A 240 28.73 -2.53 23.19
C CYS A 240 28.47 -3.97 23.66
N ALA A 241 27.52 -4.17 24.58
CA ALA A 241 27.14 -5.48 25.07
C ALA A 241 26.61 -6.38 23.93
N VAL A 242 25.69 -5.86 23.12
CA VAL A 242 25.09 -6.61 22.00
C VAL A 242 26.12 -6.90 20.91
N THR A 243 27.01 -5.96 20.58
CA THR A 243 27.99 -6.07 19.49
C THR A 243 29.31 -6.74 19.89
N GLY A 244 29.57 -6.86 21.19
CA GLY A 244 30.86 -7.30 21.73
C GLY A 244 32.00 -6.28 21.51
N LEU A 245 31.64 -5.03 21.22
CA LEU A 245 32.58 -3.92 21.14
C LEU A 245 32.87 -3.38 22.55
N ALA A 246 34.00 -2.70 22.68
CA ALA A 246 34.40 -1.97 23.85
C ALA A 246 34.83 -0.56 23.43
N VAL A 247 34.60 0.41 24.31
CA VAL A 247 35.15 1.76 24.16
C VAL A 247 36.51 1.80 24.83
N ARG A 248 37.53 2.17 24.06
CA ARG A 248 38.90 2.38 24.52
C ARG A 248 39.23 3.86 24.46
N ASP A 249 39.99 4.34 25.44
CA ASP A 249 40.64 5.64 25.40
C ASP A 249 42.10 5.42 24.99
N GLY A 250 42.49 5.92 23.82
CA GLY A 250 43.84 5.79 23.28
C GLY A 250 44.42 7.16 22.91
N ALA A 251 45.67 7.19 22.46
CA ALA A 251 46.36 8.44 22.11
C ALA A 251 45.65 9.30 21.04
N ALA A 252 44.79 8.69 20.21
CA ALA A 252 44.00 9.36 19.18
C ALA A 252 42.58 9.79 19.64
N GLY A 253 42.23 9.54 20.91
CA GLY A 253 40.91 9.76 21.48
C GLY A 253 40.15 8.45 21.73
N LEU A 254 38.82 8.56 21.81
CA LEU A 254 37.96 7.41 22.07
C LEU A 254 37.79 6.55 20.80
N GLU A 255 37.98 5.25 20.97
CA GLU A 255 37.89 4.28 19.89
C GLU A 255 36.90 3.15 20.23
N LEU A 256 36.10 2.75 19.24
CA LEU A 256 35.23 1.59 19.32
C LEU A 256 35.96 0.37 18.73
N VAL A 257 36.42 -0.50 19.61
CA VAL A 257 37.28 -1.65 19.28
C VAL A 257 36.61 -2.95 19.66
N ARG A 258 37.02 -4.04 19.00
CA ARG A 258 36.67 -5.40 19.42
C ARG A 258 37.92 -6.07 19.97
N PRO A 259 37.99 -6.41 21.26
CA PRO A 259 39.10 -7.17 21.81
C PRO A 259 39.17 -8.54 21.13
N VAL A 260 40.32 -8.89 20.54
CA VAL A 260 40.51 -10.16 19.83
C VAL A 260 41.72 -10.90 20.37
N ALA A 261 41.55 -12.21 20.63
CA ALA A 261 42.62 -13.07 21.15
C ALA A 261 43.93 -13.03 20.33
N ARG A 262 43.84 -12.86 19.00
CA ARG A 262 45.01 -12.77 18.11
C ARG A 262 45.91 -11.54 18.34
N GLN A 263 45.41 -10.54 19.06
CA GLN A 263 46.16 -9.32 19.41
C GLN A 263 46.84 -9.45 20.78
N ALA A 264 46.77 -10.63 21.42
CA ALA A 264 47.33 -10.83 22.75
C ALA A 264 48.85 -10.66 22.77
N VAL A 265 49.34 -9.78 23.63
CA VAL A 265 50.76 -9.63 23.91
C VAL A 265 51.17 -10.70 24.92
N GLY A 266 52.04 -11.61 24.49
CA GLY A 266 52.55 -12.70 25.32
C GLY A 266 53.66 -12.24 26.27
N PHE A 267 53.66 -12.73 27.51
CA PHE A 267 54.80 -12.60 28.41
C PHE A 267 54.90 -13.77 29.39
N ASP A 268 56.11 -14.03 29.86
CA ASP A 268 56.43 -15.24 30.64
C ASP A 268 56.16 -15.07 32.13
N GLU A 269 56.66 -13.98 32.73
CA GLU A 269 56.60 -13.78 34.18
C GLU A 269 56.18 -12.35 34.55
N PRO A 270 55.21 -12.18 35.48
CA PRO A 270 54.87 -10.88 36.06
C PRO A 270 55.93 -10.41 37.07
N VAL A 271 55.86 -9.14 37.46
CA VAL A 271 56.82 -8.54 38.41
C VAL A 271 56.41 -8.84 39.86
N ASP A 272 57.39 -9.23 40.68
CA ASP A 272 57.23 -9.30 42.14
C ASP A 272 57.27 -7.90 42.76
N ASP A 273 56.19 -7.51 43.42
CA ASP A 273 56.05 -6.24 44.14
C ASP A 273 55.87 -6.42 45.65
N GLY A 274 56.19 -7.62 46.17
CA GLY A 274 56.00 -7.99 47.58
C GLY A 274 54.59 -8.51 47.90
N GLY A 275 53.72 -8.66 46.89
CA GLY A 275 52.40 -9.28 46.98
C GLY A 275 52.32 -10.66 46.32
N ALA A 276 51.08 -11.12 46.07
CA ALA A 276 50.88 -12.29 45.21
C ALA A 276 51.21 -11.92 43.76
N LEU A 277 52.14 -12.64 43.12
CA LEU A 277 52.56 -12.43 41.73
C LEU A 277 51.36 -12.39 40.76
N ILE A 278 50.36 -13.22 41.03
CA ILE A 278 49.11 -13.31 40.30
C ILE A 278 47.98 -13.53 41.30
N SER A 279 47.00 -12.63 41.31
CA SER A 279 45.71 -12.88 41.96
C SER A 279 44.67 -13.21 40.91
N ARG A 280 43.91 -14.28 41.09
CA ARG A 280 42.88 -14.70 40.15
C ARG A 280 41.57 -14.92 40.86
N ARG A 281 40.51 -14.30 40.33
CA ARG A 281 39.13 -14.47 40.81
C ARG A 281 38.35 -15.23 39.75
N ARG A 282 37.77 -16.37 40.14
CA ARG A 282 36.84 -17.13 39.31
C ARG A 282 35.47 -17.13 39.98
N PRO A 283 34.38 -17.09 39.20
CA PRO A 283 33.04 -17.19 39.76
C PRO A 283 32.77 -18.60 40.29
N ASP A 284 31.88 -18.69 41.27
CA ASP A 284 31.37 -19.97 41.74
C ASP A 284 30.65 -20.69 40.59
N PRO A 285 30.94 -21.99 40.33
CA PRO A 285 30.25 -22.77 39.30
C PRO A 285 28.71 -22.76 39.42
N SER A 286 28.15 -22.58 40.62
CA SER A 286 26.71 -22.51 40.89
C SER A 286 26.05 -21.21 40.39
N GLU A 287 26.82 -20.15 40.19
CA GLU A 287 26.36 -18.87 39.62
C GLU A 287 26.46 -18.82 38.08
N ARG A 288 26.86 -19.94 37.46
CA ARG A 288 27.02 -20.00 36.01
C ARG A 288 25.69 -19.78 35.31
N VAL A 289 25.67 -18.80 34.42
CA VAL A 289 24.59 -18.58 33.48
C VAL A 289 24.72 -19.62 32.35
N ALA A 290 23.77 -20.53 32.26
CA ALA A 290 23.70 -21.50 31.15
C ALA A 290 22.65 -21.10 30.11
N ARG A 291 21.73 -20.21 30.47
CA ARG A 291 20.65 -19.71 29.61
C ARG A 291 20.59 -18.20 29.69
N LEU A 292 20.47 -17.53 28.56
CA LEU A 292 20.28 -16.08 28.50
C LEU A 292 19.13 -15.76 27.56
N ALA A 293 18.12 -15.05 28.08
CA ALA A 293 17.02 -14.50 27.31
C ALA A 293 17.25 -12.99 27.11
N LEU A 294 17.38 -12.58 25.85
CA LEU A 294 17.55 -11.19 25.44
C LEU A 294 16.24 -10.64 24.88
N GLY A 295 15.68 -9.62 25.55
CA GLY A 295 14.57 -8.82 25.06
C GLY A 295 15.04 -7.71 24.09
N TYR A 296 14.32 -7.54 22.99
CA TYR A 296 14.55 -6.49 21.99
C TYR A 296 13.25 -6.14 21.27
N ALA A 297 13.21 -4.97 20.62
CA ALA A 297 12.10 -4.65 19.71
C ALA A 297 12.33 -5.30 18.36
N ASP A 298 11.38 -6.08 17.87
CA ASP A 298 11.49 -6.77 16.58
C ASP A 298 10.86 -5.91 15.47
N ARG A 299 11.73 -5.38 14.60
CA ARG A 299 11.29 -4.55 13.46
C ARG A 299 10.35 -5.32 12.52
N GLU A 300 10.56 -6.62 12.35
CA GLU A 300 9.76 -7.45 11.44
C GLU A 300 8.37 -7.77 12.01
N ARG A 301 8.15 -7.48 13.30
CA ARG A 301 6.88 -7.70 14.01
C ARG A 301 6.31 -6.39 14.55
N ASP A 302 6.33 -5.34 13.73
CA ASP A 302 5.76 -4.04 14.09
C ASP A 302 6.31 -3.49 15.41
N TYR A 303 7.62 -3.64 15.62
CA TYR A 303 8.34 -3.20 16.82
C TYR A 303 7.84 -3.83 18.14
N LEU A 304 7.06 -4.92 18.07
CA LEU A 304 6.67 -5.68 19.25
C LEU A 304 7.90 -6.26 19.95
N MET A 305 7.80 -6.38 21.28
CA MET A 305 8.85 -7.00 22.08
C MET A 305 9.00 -8.48 21.73
N ALA A 306 10.22 -8.85 21.33
CA ALA A 306 10.62 -10.22 21.10
C ALA A 306 11.71 -10.65 22.09
N SER A 307 11.88 -11.96 22.24
CA SER A 307 12.93 -12.53 23.09
C SER A 307 13.69 -13.61 22.32
N ALA A 308 15.02 -13.52 22.32
CA ALA A 308 15.92 -14.55 21.81
C ALA A 308 16.59 -15.24 22.99
N THR A 309 16.49 -16.57 23.07
CA THR A 309 17.10 -17.35 24.14
C THR A 309 18.28 -18.17 23.62
N ALA A 310 19.46 -17.91 24.18
CA ALA A 310 20.65 -18.74 23.99
C ALA A 310 20.77 -19.75 25.14
N ILE A 311 21.16 -20.98 24.83
CA ILE A 311 21.22 -22.09 25.78
C ILE A 311 22.53 -22.86 25.58
N ARG A 312 23.22 -23.15 26.68
CA ARG A 312 24.29 -24.14 26.73
C ARG A 312 23.75 -25.48 27.22
N PRO A 313 24.35 -26.62 26.82
CA PRO A 313 23.90 -27.94 27.26
C PRO A 313 24.11 -28.20 28.76
N GLU A 314 24.95 -27.42 29.45
CA GLU A 314 25.18 -27.60 30.89
C GLU A 314 24.02 -27.06 31.75
N ALA A 315 23.92 -27.55 33.00
CA ALA A 315 23.02 -26.99 33.99
C ALA A 315 23.50 -25.60 34.46
N GLY A 316 22.57 -24.66 34.63
CA GLY A 316 22.87 -23.33 35.15
C GLY A 316 21.66 -22.40 35.17
N GLN A 317 21.90 -21.19 35.66
CA GLN A 317 20.87 -20.17 35.85
C GLN A 317 20.39 -19.58 34.52
N LEU A 318 19.17 -19.06 34.52
CA LEU A 318 18.62 -18.23 33.46
C LEU A 318 18.86 -16.76 33.81
N ALA A 319 19.54 -16.04 32.93
CA ALA A 319 19.66 -14.58 32.99
C ALA A 319 18.69 -13.94 32.00
N ASN A 320 18.01 -12.86 32.41
CA ASN A 320 17.20 -12.03 31.54
C ASN A 320 17.90 -10.69 31.34
N GLN A 321 18.00 -10.23 30.10
CA GLN A 321 18.55 -8.92 29.75
C GLN A 321 17.67 -8.24 28.71
N ALA A 322 17.58 -6.92 28.75
CA ALA A 322 16.94 -6.12 27.72
C ALA A 322 18.02 -5.32 26.98
N SER A 323 17.97 -5.31 25.65
CA SER A 323 18.96 -4.60 24.83
C SER A 323 18.67 -3.10 24.69
N GLY A 324 17.38 -2.71 24.71
CA GLY A 324 16.94 -1.38 24.29
C GLY A 324 17.09 -1.11 22.78
N LEU A 325 17.61 -2.10 22.02
CA LEU A 325 17.84 -2.01 20.58
C LEU A 325 16.66 -2.59 19.81
N VAL A 326 16.49 -2.08 18.60
CA VAL A 326 15.64 -2.67 17.57
C VAL A 326 16.51 -3.58 16.70
N LEU A 327 16.21 -4.87 16.70
CA LEU A 327 16.96 -5.90 15.99
C LEU A 327 16.02 -6.73 15.12
N ASP A 328 16.58 -7.41 14.13
CA ASP A 328 15.90 -8.51 13.44
C ASP A 328 16.08 -9.83 14.23
N PRO A 329 15.31 -10.89 13.94
CA PRO A 329 15.43 -12.16 14.65
C PRO A 329 16.82 -12.79 14.62
N ALA A 330 17.54 -12.64 13.50
CA ALA A 330 18.90 -13.15 13.35
C ALA A 330 19.89 -12.41 14.24
N GLY A 331 19.81 -11.07 14.29
CA GLY A 331 20.62 -10.21 15.13
C GLY A 331 20.32 -10.39 16.61
N GLY A 332 19.05 -10.52 16.99
CA GLY A 332 18.64 -10.83 18.37
C GLY A 332 19.22 -12.15 18.86
N ARG A 333 19.21 -13.20 18.01
CA ARG A 333 19.84 -14.49 18.32
C ARG A 333 21.36 -14.36 18.45
N GLN A 334 22.03 -13.73 17.49
CA GLN A 334 23.49 -13.56 17.51
C GLN A 334 23.94 -12.80 18.76
N ALA A 335 23.18 -11.77 19.15
CA ALA A 335 23.40 -11.01 20.38
C ALA A 335 23.24 -11.88 21.63
N ALA A 336 22.17 -12.68 21.73
CA ALA A 336 21.93 -13.56 22.87
C ALA A 336 23.04 -14.63 23.03
N GLU A 337 23.47 -15.26 21.93
CA GLU A 337 24.56 -16.24 21.94
C GLU A 337 25.87 -15.59 22.41
N ARG A 338 26.16 -14.38 21.94
CA ARG A 338 27.35 -13.62 22.35
C ARG A 338 27.33 -13.22 23.81
N LEU A 339 26.21 -12.70 24.30
CA LEU A 339 26.06 -12.32 25.71
C LEU A 339 26.20 -13.54 26.62
N LEU A 340 25.65 -14.70 26.22
CA LEU A 340 25.84 -15.95 26.96
C LEU A 340 27.29 -16.43 26.94
N ALA A 341 28.04 -16.23 25.84
CA ALA A 341 29.47 -16.52 25.81
C ALA A 341 30.25 -15.59 26.76
N ALA A 342 29.94 -14.30 26.72
CA ALA A 342 30.55 -13.27 27.55
C ALA A 342 30.27 -13.45 29.06
N SER A 343 29.07 -13.87 29.46
CA SER A 343 28.70 -14.03 30.87
C SER A 343 29.57 -15.03 31.63
N GLY A 344 30.15 -16.02 30.93
CA GLY A 344 31.08 -16.99 31.51
C GLY A 344 32.51 -16.47 31.62
N ALA A 345 33.00 -15.75 30.59
CA ALA A 345 34.39 -15.30 30.51
C ALA A 345 34.66 -14.00 31.29
N GLN A 346 33.71 -13.04 31.27
CA GLN A 346 33.87 -11.74 31.93
C GLN A 346 34.07 -11.82 33.46
N ARG A 347 33.80 -12.98 34.07
CA ARG A 347 33.92 -13.19 35.51
C ARG A 347 35.26 -13.77 35.95
N ASP A 348 36.08 -14.25 35.03
CA ASP A 348 37.44 -14.68 35.35
C ASP A 348 38.37 -13.46 35.26
N ALA A 349 38.82 -12.98 36.41
CA ALA A 349 39.62 -11.77 36.53
C ALA A 349 41.02 -12.08 37.06
N LEU A 350 41.98 -11.34 36.56
CA LEU A 350 43.41 -11.45 36.83
C LEU A 350 43.92 -10.09 37.33
N ASP A 351 44.51 -10.06 38.52
CA ASP A 351 45.28 -8.90 38.99
C ASP A 351 46.76 -9.28 39.03
N LEU A 352 47.62 -8.49 38.38
CA LEU A 352 49.07 -8.70 38.38
C LEU A 352 49.83 -7.40 38.13
N THR A 353 51.15 -7.44 38.32
CA THR A 353 52.06 -6.34 38.04
C THR A 353 52.80 -6.58 36.72
N LEU A 354 52.72 -5.63 35.80
CA LEU A 354 53.35 -5.72 34.48
C LEU A 354 54.86 -5.42 34.55
N PRO A 355 55.68 -6.10 33.73
CA PRO A 355 57.08 -5.72 33.54
C PRO A 355 57.21 -4.36 32.84
N PRO A 356 58.26 -3.56 33.13
CA PRO A 356 58.48 -2.26 32.49
C PRO A 356 58.54 -2.31 30.95
N SER A 357 58.95 -3.46 30.37
CA SER A 357 58.94 -3.69 28.92
C SER A 357 57.54 -3.61 28.30
N LEU A 358 56.48 -3.76 29.09
CA LEU A 358 55.08 -3.70 28.69
C LEU A 358 54.38 -2.42 29.16
N ALA A 359 55.14 -1.38 29.51
CA ALA A 359 54.59 -0.07 29.89
C ALA A 359 53.85 0.66 28.75
N ALA A 360 53.90 0.15 27.52
CA ALA A 360 53.11 0.66 26.40
C ALA A 360 51.66 0.14 26.40
N LEU A 361 51.33 -0.87 27.21
CA LEU A 361 49.97 -1.43 27.26
C LEU A 361 48.99 -0.46 27.92
N GLU A 362 47.82 -0.30 27.30
CA GLU A 362 46.71 0.56 27.71
C GLU A 362 45.48 -0.27 28.14
N VAL A 363 44.48 0.39 28.72
CA VAL A 363 43.19 -0.24 29.02
C VAL A 363 42.54 -0.68 27.70
N GLY A 364 42.03 -1.92 27.65
CA GLY A 364 41.49 -2.55 26.44
C GLY A 364 42.50 -3.40 25.67
N ASP A 365 43.80 -3.31 25.96
CA ASP A 365 44.80 -4.19 25.37
C ASP A 365 44.65 -5.63 25.89
N VAL A 366 45.00 -6.59 25.03
CA VAL A 366 44.87 -8.01 25.30
C VAL A 366 46.23 -8.59 25.65
N ILE A 367 46.31 -9.37 26.72
CA ILE A 367 47.52 -10.04 27.19
C ILE A 367 47.34 -11.56 27.25
N ALA A 368 48.42 -12.29 27.07
CA ALA A 368 48.49 -13.73 27.27
C ALA A 368 49.66 -14.06 28.20
N LEU A 369 49.37 -14.65 29.35
CA LEU A 369 50.39 -15.11 30.29
C LEU A 369 50.80 -16.54 29.94
N ALA A 370 52.10 -16.79 29.77
CA ALA A 370 52.62 -18.12 29.48
C ALA A 370 52.23 -19.12 30.59
N GLY A 371 51.75 -20.30 30.19
CA GLY A 371 51.30 -21.34 31.13
C GLY A 371 49.89 -21.14 31.73
N ALA A 372 49.22 -20.01 31.47
CA ALA A 372 47.82 -19.82 31.85
C ALA A 372 46.88 -20.41 30.78
N ALA A 373 46.28 -21.57 31.06
CA ALA A 373 45.44 -22.31 30.11
C ALA A 373 44.14 -21.61 29.67
N ASP A 374 43.71 -20.57 30.39
CA ASP A 374 42.40 -19.91 30.19
C ASP A 374 42.51 -18.47 29.66
N GLY A 375 43.67 -18.10 29.08
CA GLY A 375 43.87 -16.82 28.40
C GLY A 375 43.37 -16.83 26.95
N PRO A 376 43.26 -15.66 26.29
CA PRO A 376 43.83 -14.36 26.68
C PRO A 376 42.89 -13.44 27.50
N PHE A 377 43.46 -12.41 28.13
CA PHE A 377 42.79 -11.47 29.02
C PHE A 377 42.84 -10.03 28.49
N GLU A 378 41.76 -9.27 28.60
CA GLU A 378 41.69 -7.84 28.29
C GLU A 378 41.94 -7.02 29.54
N ILE A 379 42.84 -6.03 29.48
CA ILE A 379 43.12 -5.10 30.58
C ILE A 379 41.89 -4.21 30.78
N THR A 380 41.32 -4.23 31.99
CA THR A 380 40.15 -3.41 32.35
C THR A 380 40.51 -2.20 33.20
N GLU A 381 41.64 -2.26 33.89
CA GLU A 381 42.10 -1.19 34.77
C GLU A 381 43.63 -1.18 34.82
N ILE A 382 44.21 0.03 34.81
CA ILE A 382 45.64 0.26 35.04
C ILE A 382 45.78 1.16 36.25
N ARG A 383 46.65 0.78 37.19
CA ARG A 383 47.02 1.56 38.37
C ARG A 383 48.53 1.78 38.35
N ASP A 384 48.92 3.01 38.00
CA ASP A 384 50.33 3.40 37.96
C ASP A 384 50.79 3.95 39.32
N GLY A 385 51.95 3.45 39.77
CA GLY A 385 52.63 3.84 41.00
C GLY A 385 54.12 3.53 40.90
N ALA A 386 54.70 2.90 41.94
CA ALA A 386 56.08 2.40 41.86
C ALA A 386 56.26 1.28 40.82
N ALA A 387 55.19 0.55 40.51
CA ALA A 387 55.09 -0.41 39.41
C ALA A 387 53.69 -0.30 38.79
N ARG A 388 53.55 -0.71 37.52
CA ARG A 388 52.26 -0.71 36.81
C ARG A 388 51.48 -1.97 37.18
N ARG A 389 50.40 -1.81 37.95
CA ARG A 389 49.47 -2.89 38.28
C ARG A 389 48.29 -2.87 37.33
N ILE A 390 47.82 -4.04 36.92
CA ILE A 390 46.66 -4.18 36.06
C ILE A 390 45.61 -5.09 36.67
N ALA A 391 44.35 -4.80 36.37
CA ALA A 391 43.27 -5.78 36.42
C ALA A 391 42.88 -6.13 34.99
N ALA A 392 42.71 -7.41 34.70
CA ALA A 392 42.33 -7.92 33.39
C ALA A 392 41.22 -8.97 33.51
N ARG A 393 40.38 -9.11 32.49
CA ARG A 393 39.29 -10.11 32.43
C ARG A 393 39.48 -11.07 31.27
N ALA A 394 39.11 -12.33 31.43
CA ALA A 394 39.22 -13.29 30.33
C ALA A 394 38.33 -12.88 29.16
N LEU A 395 38.86 -12.97 27.95
CA LEU A 395 38.07 -12.74 26.75
C LEU A 395 37.05 -13.86 26.55
N PRO A 396 35.83 -13.55 26.07
CA PRO A 396 34.93 -14.59 25.61
C PRO A 396 35.59 -15.42 24.52
N PRO A 397 35.36 -16.75 24.51
CA PRO A 397 35.84 -17.59 23.43
C PRO A 397 35.28 -17.08 22.10
N LEU A 398 36.06 -17.23 21.02
CA LEU A 398 35.57 -16.99 19.68
C LEU A 398 34.40 -17.94 19.42
N LEU A 399 33.19 -17.39 19.38
CA LEU A 399 32.02 -18.14 18.97
C LEU A 399 32.15 -18.45 17.48
N ASN A 400 32.20 -19.74 17.16
CA ASN A 400 31.77 -20.19 15.85
C ASN A 400 30.24 -20.16 15.87
N PRO A 401 29.58 -19.25 15.12
CA PRO A 401 28.13 -19.27 15.05
C PRO A 401 27.71 -20.65 14.57
N ALA A 402 26.70 -21.24 15.21
CA ALA A 402 26.17 -22.52 14.77
C ALA A 402 25.75 -22.40 13.29
N VAL A 403 26.11 -23.39 12.47
CA VAL A 403 25.62 -23.48 11.09
C VAL A 403 24.10 -23.45 11.14
N LEU A 404 23.48 -22.48 10.47
CA LEU A 404 22.03 -22.50 10.30
C LEU A 404 21.67 -23.71 9.43
N SER A 405 21.25 -24.78 10.09
CA SER A 405 20.50 -25.89 9.52
C SER A 405 19.07 -25.79 10.04
N GLY A 406 18.26 -24.97 9.40
CA GLY A 406 16.87 -24.78 9.79
C GLY A 406 16.15 -23.87 8.81
N ARG A 407 14.90 -24.23 8.49
CA ARG A 407 13.95 -23.34 7.83
C ARG A 407 13.92 -22.02 8.61
N PRO A 408 13.98 -20.84 7.95
CA PRO A 408 13.74 -19.58 8.64
C PRO A 408 12.48 -19.75 9.48
N PRO A 409 12.45 -19.26 10.75
CA PRO A 409 11.22 -19.30 11.52
C PRO A 409 10.13 -18.71 10.64
N ALA A 410 9.01 -19.44 10.49
CA ALA A 410 7.87 -18.90 9.79
C ALA A 410 7.58 -17.54 10.43
N LEU A 411 7.62 -16.47 9.64
CA LEU A 411 7.06 -15.20 10.05
C LEU A 411 5.65 -15.55 10.55
N PRO A 412 5.31 -15.29 11.83
CA PRO A 412 3.96 -15.54 12.30
C PRO A 412 3.03 -14.84 11.31
N GLY A 413 2.10 -15.61 10.70
CA GLY A 413 1.23 -15.12 9.64
C GLY A 413 0.71 -13.75 10.00
N GLY A 414 0.96 -12.78 9.11
CA GLY A 414 0.85 -11.34 9.35
C GLY A 414 -0.38 -10.94 10.16
N GLY A 415 -0.21 -10.90 11.48
CA GLY A 415 -1.13 -10.22 12.37
C GLY A 415 -0.93 -8.73 12.18
N GLY A 416 -1.56 -8.15 11.16
CA GLY A 416 -1.74 -6.70 11.07
C GLY A 416 -0.66 -5.90 10.36
N ILE A 417 -0.05 -6.40 9.28
CA ILE A 417 0.58 -5.45 8.34
C ILE A 417 -0.57 -4.75 7.62
N GLY A 418 -0.78 -3.46 7.91
CA GLY A 418 -1.73 -2.62 7.18
C GLY A 418 -1.39 -2.69 5.69
N LEU A 419 -2.24 -3.37 4.91
CA LEU A 419 -2.20 -3.26 3.47
C LEU A 419 -2.28 -1.77 3.10
N PRO A 420 -1.63 -1.32 2.01
CA PRO A 420 -1.88 0.02 1.50
C PRO A 420 -3.39 0.22 1.38
N VAL A 421 -3.92 1.17 2.14
CA VAL A 421 -5.35 1.52 2.09
C VAL A 421 -5.53 2.25 0.78
N ALA A 422 -6.03 1.54 -0.24
CA ALA A 422 -6.52 2.20 -1.44
C ALA A 422 -7.70 3.09 -1.04
N GLU A 423 -7.67 4.35 -1.47
CA GLU A 423 -8.79 5.26 -1.31
C GLU A 423 -10.04 4.61 -1.93
N PRO A 424 -11.08 4.32 -1.13
CA PRO A 424 -12.27 3.68 -1.65
C PRO A 424 -13.05 4.68 -2.49
N LEU A 425 -13.41 4.27 -3.71
CA LEU A 425 -14.44 4.97 -4.47
C LEU A 425 -15.80 4.63 -3.87
N LEU A 426 -16.50 5.64 -3.36
CA LEU A 426 -17.79 5.51 -2.72
C LEU A 426 -18.90 6.05 -3.64
N VAL A 427 -20.01 5.33 -3.74
CA VAL A 427 -21.21 5.77 -4.45
C VAL A 427 -22.42 5.54 -3.56
N ALA A 428 -23.28 6.55 -3.46
CA ALA A 428 -24.58 6.44 -2.81
C ALA A 428 -25.69 6.91 -3.75
N ALA A 429 -26.82 6.21 -3.74
CA ALA A 429 -27.99 6.57 -4.54
C ALA A 429 -29.26 6.45 -3.69
N HIS A 430 -30.06 7.52 -3.64
CA HIS A 430 -31.39 7.48 -3.03
C HIS A 430 -32.40 6.89 -4.02
N LEU A 431 -32.85 5.68 -3.74
CA LEU A 431 -33.74 4.90 -4.59
C LEU A 431 -35.17 4.85 -4.04
N PRO A 432 -36.18 4.68 -4.92
CA PRO A 432 -37.56 4.56 -4.50
C PRO A 432 -37.85 3.34 -3.62
N PRO A 433 -38.99 3.36 -2.90
CA PRO A 433 -39.45 2.24 -2.09
C PRO A 433 -39.55 0.91 -2.86
N ASP A 434 -39.40 -0.19 -2.13
CA ASP A 434 -39.74 -1.52 -2.63
C ASP A 434 -41.27 -1.73 -2.58
N PRO A 435 -41.87 -2.52 -3.50
CA PRO A 435 -43.29 -2.85 -3.41
C PRO A 435 -43.70 -3.50 -2.09
N ALA A 436 -42.79 -4.21 -1.41
CA ALA A 436 -43.05 -4.77 -0.08
C ALA A 436 -43.14 -3.72 1.03
N THR A 437 -42.48 -2.57 0.86
CA THR A 437 -42.39 -1.48 1.85
C THR A 437 -42.63 -0.11 1.17
N PRO A 438 -43.80 0.12 0.56
CA PRO A 438 -44.00 1.15 -0.47
C PRO A 438 -43.98 2.61 0.05
N LEU A 439 -43.76 2.81 1.35
CA LEU A 439 -43.62 4.12 2.00
C LEU A 439 -42.21 4.43 2.49
N VAL A 440 -41.27 3.47 2.37
CA VAL A 440 -39.91 3.59 2.89
C VAL A 440 -38.95 3.54 1.70
N SER A 441 -38.33 4.68 1.37
CA SER A 441 -37.31 4.73 0.34
C SER A 441 -36.02 4.06 0.80
N ARG A 442 -35.10 3.82 -0.13
CA ARG A 442 -33.89 3.02 0.12
C ARG A 442 -32.65 3.80 -0.27
N LEU A 443 -31.60 3.66 0.50
CA LEU A 443 -30.28 4.16 0.17
C LEU A 443 -29.41 3.01 -0.32
N LEU A 444 -29.02 3.07 -1.59
CA LEU A 444 -27.99 2.23 -2.13
C LEU A 444 -26.62 2.78 -1.72
N LEU A 445 -25.77 1.90 -1.21
CA LEU A 445 -24.40 2.19 -0.82
C LEU A 445 -23.46 1.19 -1.49
N ALA A 446 -22.45 1.71 -2.18
CA ALA A 446 -21.47 0.92 -2.91
C ALA A 446 -20.06 1.45 -2.67
N ALA A 447 -19.09 0.56 -2.61
CA ALA A 447 -17.69 0.91 -2.49
C ALA A 447 -16.82 0.02 -3.38
N PHE A 448 -15.77 0.59 -3.96
CA PHE A 448 -14.76 -0.13 -4.71
C PHE A 448 -13.36 0.33 -4.31
N ALA A 449 -12.43 -0.61 -4.18
CA ALA A 449 -11.01 -0.34 -3.93
C ALA A 449 -10.17 -1.48 -4.52
N ASP A 450 -8.99 -1.16 -5.06
CA ASP A 450 -8.04 -2.13 -5.61
C ASP A 450 -6.62 -1.82 -5.08
N PRO A 451 -6.08 -2.61 -4.14
CA PRO A 451 -6.66 -3.82 -3.55
C PRO A 451 -7.83 -3.54 -2.61
N TRP A 452 -8.76 -4.50 -2.49
CA TRP A 452 -9.88 -4.41 -1.55
C TRP A 452 -9.38 -4.50 -0.09
N PRO A 453 -9.77 -3.59 0.82
CA PRO A 453 -9.27 -3.52 2.20
C PRO A 453 -9.86 -4.60 3.13
N GLY A 454 -10.52 -5.62 2.57
CA GLY A 454 -11.23 -6.68 3.30
C GLY A 454 -12.67 -6.30 3.65
N GLN A 455 -12.90 -5.07 4.14
CA GLN A 455 -14.24 -4.55 4.41
C GLN A 455 -14.27 -3.02 4.29
N VAL A 456 -15.43 -2.45 3.97
CA VAL A 456 -15.71 -1.01 4.12
C VAL A 456 -16.91 -0.85 5.03
N GLU A 457 -16.74 -0.16 6.16
CA GLU A 457 -17.82 0.11 7.11
C GLU A 457 -18.30 1.55 6.95
N LEU A 458 -19.62 1.77 6.78
CA LEU A 458 -20.19 3.11 6.70
C LEU A 458 -20.92 3.46 8.00
N GLN A 459 -20.61 4.62 8.56
CA GLN A 459 -21.18 5.14 9.79
C GLN A 459 -21.83 6.51 9.58
N LEU A 460 -22.87 6.80 10.35
CA LEU A 460 -23.49 8.13 10.43
C LEU A 460 -22.58 9.07 11.20
N VAL A 461 -22.22 10.22 10.62
CA VAL A 461 -21.37 11.21 11.31
C VAL A 461 -22.06 11.78 12.55
N ALA A 462 -23.37 11.98 12.49
CA ALA A 462 -24.14 12.60 13.57
C ALA A 462 -24.20 11.75 14.86
N THR A 463 -24.22 10.42 14.74
CA THR A 463 -24.40 9.50 15.88
C THR A 463 -23.19 8.58 16.13
N GLY A 464 -22.30 8.41 15.15
CA GLY A 464 -21.26 7.39 15.15
C GLY A 464 -21.78 5.97 14.98
N GLU A 465 -23.08 5.80 14.70
CA GLU A 465 -23.68 4.48 14.52
C GLU A 465 -23.32 3.90 13.16
N ARG A 466 -23.00 2.61 13.13
CA ARG A 466 -22.78 1.87 11.89
C ARG A 466 -24.10 1.69 11.14
N LEU A 467 -24.13 2.26 9.94
CA LEU A 467 -25.24 2.12 9.01
C LEU A 467 -25.19 0.77 8.27
N THR A 468 -24.03 0.42 7.71
CA THR A 468 -23.83 -0.86 7.01
C THR A 468 -22.35 -1.22 6.90
N ARG A 469 -22.08 -2.45 6.45
CA ARG A 469 -20.76 -2.98 6.17
C ARG A 469 -20.76 -3.72 4.84
N LEU A 470 -19.80 -3.39 3.99
CA LEU A 470 -19.55 -4.05 2.72
C LEU A 470 -18.34 -4.97 2.88
N ASP A 471 -18.52 -6.28 2.65
CA ASP A 471 -17.46 -7.28 2.78
C ASP A 471 -16.75 -7.60 1.46
N ARG A 472 -17.25 -7.07 0.35
CA ARG A 472 -16.71 -7.25 -1.00
C ARG A 472 -16.88 -5.96 -1.80
N PRO A 473 -16.02 -5.71 -2.81
CA PRO A 473 -16.18 -4.54 -3.66
C PRO A 473 -17.45 -4.66 -4.51
N ALA A 474 -18.15 -3.54 -4.70
CA ALA A 474 -19.20 -3.40 -5.70
C ALA A 474 -18.58 -3.31 -7.10
N ALA A 475 -19.27 -3.86 -8.12
CA ALA A 475 -18.90 -3.60 -9.50
C ALA A 475 -19.33 -2.18 -9.91
N LEU A 476 -18.38 -1.25 -9.80
CA LEU A 476 -18.52 0.16 -10.14
C LEU A 476 -17.90 0.47 -11.50
N GLY A 477 -18.39 1.52 -12.15
CA GLY A 477 -17.86 2.00 -13.43
C GLY A 477 -18.36 3.39 -13.81
N GLU A 478 -18.19 3.69 -15.09
CA GLU A 478 -18.63 4.94 -15.72
C GLU A 478 -19.29 4.69 -17.08
N LEU A 479 -20.17 5.59 -17.47
CA LEU A 479 -20.65 5.69 -18.85
C LEU A 479 -19.48 6.09 -19.78
N ALA A 480 -19.23 5.31 -20.81
CA ALA A 480 -18.30 5.70 -21.89
C ALA A 480 -19.01 6.49 -23.01
N SER A 481 -20.34 6.36 -23.09
CA SER A 481 -21.20 7.09 -24.02
C SER A 481 -22.37 7.72 -23.28
N PRO A 482 -22.86 8.90 -23.70
CA PRO A 482 -24.02 9.51 -23.08
C PRO A 482 -25.29 8.67 -23.29
N LEU A 483 -26.20 8.71 -22.33
CA LEU A 483 -27.52 8.09 -22.38
C LEU A 483 -28.59 9.17 -22.31
N ALA A 484 -29.47 9.22 -23.31
CA ALA A 484 -30.63 10.09 -23.30
C ALA A 484 -31.81 9.44 -22.53
N ALA A 485 -32.82 10.25 -22.21
CA ALA A 485 -34.10 9.74 -21.72
C ALA A 485 -34.68 8.75 -22.74
N GLY A 486 -35.12 7.59 -22.26
CA GLY A 486 -35.63 6.49 -23.07
C GLY A 486 -37.13 6.27 -22.90
N PRO A 487 -37.69 5.28 -23.61
CA PRO A 487 -39.05 4.86 -23.38
C PRO A 487 -39.17 4.08 -22.06
N ILE A 488 -40.28 4.30 -21.34
CA ILE A 488 -40.71 3.46 -20.23
C ILE A 488 -41.64 2.34 -20.76
N GLU A 489 -41.76 1.24 -20.02
CA GLU A 489 -42.70 0.12 -20.28
C GLU A 489 -42.43 -0.75 -21.53
N ARG A 490 -41.39 -0.46 -22.30
CA ARG A 490 -40.95 -1.30 -23.42
C ARG A 490 -39.43 -1.41 -23.46
N TRP A 491 -38.95 -2.41 -24.19
CA TRP A 491 -37.52 -2.54 -24.48
C TRP A 491 -37.03 -1.34 -25.28
N ASP A 492 -35.97 -0.71 -24.77
CA ASP A 492 -35.25 0.36 -25.44
C ASP A 492 -34.20 -0.26 -26.37
N GLY A 493 -34.20 0.21 -27.62
CA GLY A 493 -33.27 -0.21 -28.66
C GLY A 493 -31.94 0.54 -28.61
N ALA A 494 -31.79 1.51 -27.71
CA ALA A 494 -30.53 2.18 -27.48
C ALA A 494 -29.45 1.21 -26.97
N GLU A 495 -28.20 1.48 -27.34
CA GLU A 495 -27.02 0.79 -26.80
C GLU A 495 -26.33 1.71 -25.79
N LEU A 496 -25.81 1.11 -24.72
CA LEU A 496 -25.11 1.83 -23.66
C LEU A 496 -23.70 1.27 -23.51
N VAL A 497 -22.68 2.11 -23.62
CA VAL A 497 -21.30 1.67 -23.38
C VAL A 497 -20.87 2.07 -21.98
N VAL A 498 -20.38 1.09 -21.20
CA VAL A 498 -19.91 1.27 -19.82
C VAL A 498 -18.50 0.74 -19.64
N THR A 499 -17.69 1.40 -18.81
CA THR A 499 -16.36 0.92 -18.40
C THR A 499 -16.39 0.61 -16.92
N LEU A 500 -16.12 -0.64 -16.54
CA LEU A 500 -16.07 -1.06 -15.13
C LEU A 500 -14.66 -0.92 -14.55
N PHE A 501 -14.56 -0.56 -13.28
CA PHE A 501 -13.30 -0.57 -12.54
C PHE A 501 -12.89 -1.98 -12.10
N GLY A 502 -13.89 -2.83 -11.82
CA GLY A 502 -13.72 -4.26 -11.56
C GLY A 502 -15.03 -5.02 -11.70
N GLY A 503 -14.93 -6.36 -11.76
CA GLY A 503 -16.06 -7.25 -12.04
C GLY A 503 -16.27 -7.52 -13.54
N HIS A 504 -17.28 -8.35 -13.83
CA HIS A 504 -17.64 -8.76 -15.19
C HIS A 504 -19.16 -8.75 -15.37
N LEU A 505 -19.61 -8.40 -16.56
CA LEU A 505 -21.00 -8.50 -16.97
C LEU A 505 -21.19 -9.69 -17.92
N ALA A 506 -22.37 -10.29 -17.86
CA ALA A 506 -22.75 -11.38 -18.74
C ALA A 506 -24.16 -11.15 -19.29
N SER A 507 -24.38 -11.59 -20.53
CA SER A 507 -25.71 -11.57 -21.13
C SER A 507 -26.63 -12.58 -20.45
N VAL A 508 -27.91 -12.24 -20.36
CA VAL A 508 -28.98 -13.13 -19.86
C VAL A 508 -30.16 -13.08 -20.82
N ASP A 509 -31.03 -14.08 -20.76
CA ASP A 509 -32.25 -14.08 -21.55
C ASP A 509 -33.22 -12.97 -21.08
N GLY A 510 -34.10 -12.52 -21.99
CA GLY A 510 -35.02 -11.42 -21.68
C GLY A 510 -35.99 -11.73 -20.54
N MET A 511 -36.34 -13.01 -20.31
CA MET A 511 -37.21 -13.39 -19.20
C MET A 511 -36.50 -13.26 -17.85
N ALA A 512 -35.21 -13.58 -17.78
CA ALA A 512 -34.39 -13.36 -16.60
C ALA A 512 -34.26 -11.86 -16.27
N VAL A 513 -34.10 -10.99 -17.28
CA VAL A 513 -34.11 -9.53 -17.06
C VAL A 513 -35.46 -9.06 -16.49
N LEU A 514 -36.57 -9.55 -17.05
CA LEU A 514 -37.92 -9.23 -16.54
C LEU A 514 -38.12 -9.75 -15.10
N ALA A 515 -37.48 -10.86 -14.75
CA ALA A 515 -37.47 -11.42 -13.38
C ALA A 515 -36.50 -10.69 -12.42
N GLY A 516 -35.77 -9.66 -12.87
CA GLY A 516 -34.91 -8.84 -12.03
C GLY A 516 -33.40 -9.07 -12.19
N SER A 517 -32.96 -9.99 -13.06
CA SER A 517 -31.54 -10.14 -13.37
C SER A 517 -30.98 -8.94 -14.14
N ASN A 518 -29.65 -8.76 -14.08
CA ASN A 518 -28.92 -7.71 -14.80
C ASN A 518 -29.48 -6.31 -14.59
N ARG A 519 -29.39 -5.80 -13.36
CA ARG A 519 -29.75 -4.43 -13.01
C ARG A 519 -28.51 -3.59 -12.80
N ILE A 520 -28.51 -2.38 -13.35
CA ILE A 520 -27.54 -1.33 -13.02
C ILE A 520 -28.26 -0.05 -12.61
N ALA A 521 -27.65 0.73 -11.74
CA ALA A 521 -28.03 2.11 -11.46
C ALA A 521 -27.06 3.04 -12.18
N VAL A 522 -27.60 4.03 -12.90
CA VAL A 522 -26.85 5.01 -13.69
C VAL A 522 -27.14 6.40 -13.16
N ALA A 523 -26.10 7.13 -12.80
CA ALA A 523 -26.23 8.53 -12.38
C ALA A 523 -26.60 9.42 -13.57
N THR A 524 -27.57 10.30 -13.39
CA THR A 524 -27.95 11.32 -14.37
C THR A 524 -27.19 12.63 -14.10
N ASP A 525 -27.23 13.55 -15.05
CA ASP A 525 -26.57 14.86 -14.91
C ASP A 525 -27.19 15.70 -13.78
N ALA A 526 -28.39 15.36 -13.33
CA ALA A 526 -29.07 15.96 -12.18
C ALA A 526 -28.61 15.38 -10.83
N GLY A 527 -27.73 14.36 -10.83
CA GLY A 527 -27.27 13.67 -9.63
C GLY A 527 -28.25 12.62 -9.07
N GLU A 528 -29.36 12.37 -9.76
CA GLU A 528 -30.29 11.27 -9.44
C GLU A 528 -29.84 9.97 -10.13
N PHE A 529 -30.43 8.84 -9.74
CA PHE A 529 -30.08 7.54 -10.32
C PHE A 529 -31.27 6.88 -10.99
N GLU A 530 -31.09 6.53 -12.27
CA GLU A 530 -32.01 5.66 -13.00
C GLU A 530 -31.56 4.20 -12.83
N VAL A 531 -32.46 3.31 -12.44
CA VAL A 531 -32.20 1.87 -12.47
C VAL A 531 -32.69 1.31 -13.79
N LEU A 532 -31.82 0.61 -14.51
CA LEU A 532 -32.16 -0.04 -15.77
C LEU A 532 -31.74 -1.52 -15.79
N GLY A 533 -32.50 -2.33 -16.55
CA GLY A 533 -32.17 -3.71 -16.86
C GLY A 533 -31.47 -3.83 -18.21
N PHE A 534 -30.65 -4.86 -18.43
CA PHE A 534 -30.03 -5.13 -19.74
C PHE A 534 -29.98 -6.63 -20.06
N ALA A 535 -30.21 -6.99 -21.32
CA ALA A 535 -30.15 -8.39 -21.77
C ALA A 535 -28.77 -8.77 -22.32
N GLY A 536 -28.20 -7.94 -23.20
CA GLY A 536 -26.89 -8.17 -23.82
C GLY A 536 -25.77 -7.44 -23.08
N ALA A 537 -24.64 -8.12 -22.88
CA ALA A 537 -23.38 -7.52 -22.44
C ALA A 537 -22.23 -8.06 -23.30
N GLU A 538 -21.77 -7.24 -24.24
CA GLU A 538 -20.64 -7.56 -25.14
C GLU A 538 -19.37 -6.86 -24.65
N LEU A 539 -18.28 -7.60 -24.41
CA LEU A 539 -16.99 -7.01 -24.05
C LEU A 539 -16.30 -6.48 -25.32
N ILE A 540 -16.16 -5.16 -25.43
CA ILE A 540 -15.65 -4.48 -26.63
C ILE A 540 -14.20 -3.98 -26.47
N ALA A 541 -13.74 -3.81 -25.24
CA ALA A 541 -12.36 -3.47 -24.87
C ALA A 541 -12.11 -3.91 -23.42
N PRO A 542 -10.87 -3.89 -22.89
CA PRO A 542 -10.60 -4.23 -21.50
C PRO A 542 -11.54 -3.50 -20.53
N ARG A 543 -12.31 -4.26 -19.75
CA ARG A 543 -13.34 -3.79 -18.79
C ARG A 543 -14.47 -2.91 -19.38
N THR A 544 -14.56 -2.80 -20.70
CA THR A 544 -15.54 -1.95 -21.38
C THR A 544 -16.59 -2.81 -22.09
N TYR A 545 -17.86 -2.60 -21.77
CA TYR A 545 -18.98 -3.39 -22.25
C TYR A 545 -19.98 -2.53 -23.02
N ARG A 546 -20.47 -3.07 -24.15
CA ARG A 546 -21.68 -2.58 -24.82
C ARG A 546 -22.88 -3.35 -24.29
N LEU A 547 -23.85 -2.62 -23.74
CA LEU A 547 -25.10 -3.15 -23.20
C LEU A 547 -26.24 -2.89 -24.18
N SER A 548 -27.09 -3.88 -24.39
CA SER A 548 -28.21 -3.82 -25.34
C SER A 548 -29.47 -4.47 -24.79
N GLY A 549 -30.61 -4.11 -25.36
CA GLY A 549 -31.93 -4.57 -24.88
C GLY A 549 -32.16 -4.01 -23.47
N LEU A 550 -32.32 -2.70 -23.37
CA LEU A 550 -32.41 -2.02 -22.09
C LEU A 550 -33.87 -1.95 -21.62
N LEU A 551 -34.11 -2.09 -20.32
CA LEU A 551 -35.38 -1.78 -19.67
C LEU A 551 -35.18 -0.58 -18.76
N ARG A 552 -35.78 0.56 -19.12
CA ARG A 552 -35.56 1.86 -18.46
C ARG A 552 -36.43 2.03 -17.21
N GLY A 553 -36.04 2.95 -16.32
CA GLY A 553 -36.86 3.42 -15.19
C GLY A 553 -37.38 2.33 -14.23
N GLN A 554 -36.63 1.24 -14.05
CA GLN A 554 -37.04 0.09 -13.25
C GLN A 554 -37.19 0.46 -11.76
N GLY A 555 -38.12 -0.21 -11.07
CA GLY A 555 -38.35 0.05 -9.63
C GLY A 555 -38.93 1.45 -9.34
N GLY A 556 -39.59 2.09 -10.32
CA GLY A 556 -40.19 3.42 -10.16
C GLY A 556 -39.17 4.56 -10.16
N THR A 557 -38.03 4.34 -10.82
CA THR A 557 -36.97 5.35 -11.06
C THR A 557 -37.19 6.13 -12.37
N ASP A 558 -38.31 5.90 -13.06
CA ASP A 558 -38.65 6.66 -14.27
C ASP A 558 -38.72 8.19 -14.08
N PRO A 559 -39.09 8.77 -12.92
CA PRO A 559 -39.02 10.21 -12.73
C PRO A 559 -37.59 10.75 -12.65
N ALA A 560 -36.63 9.92 -12.25
CA ALA A 560 -35.21 10.26 -12.21
C ALA A 560 -34.51 10.10 -13.57
N MET A 561 -35.22 9.55 -14.57
CA MET A 561 -34.69 9.37 -15.92
C MET A 561 -34.43 10.73 -16.58
N GLY A 562 -33.20 10.94 -17.03
CA GLY A 562 -32.76 12.18 -17.67
C GLY A 562 -31.52 11.94 -18.53
N PRO A 563 -30.95 13.02 -19.12
CA PRO A 563 -29.65 12.91 -19.76
C PRO A 563 -28.59 12.48 -18.74
N ALA A 564 -27.74 11.53 -19.15
CA ALA A 564 -26.56 11.12 -18.43
C ALA A 564 -25.35 11.19 -19.35
N ALA A 565 -24.40 12.07 -19.05
CA ALA A 565 -23.19 12.26 -19.83
C ALA A 565 -22.20 11.10 -19.65
N ALA A 566 -21.27 10.97 -20.60
CA ALA A 566 -20.10 10.11 -20.40
C ALA A 566 -19.31 10.58 -19.16
N GLY A 567 -18.79 9.63 -18.38
CA GLY A 567 -18.17 9.85 -17.08
C GLY A 567 -19.13 9.65 -15.89
N ASN A 568 -20.45 9.67 -16.09
CA ASN A 568 -21.40 9.44 -15.01
C ASN A 568 -21.28 8.02 -14.43
N ARG A 569 -21.46 7.92 -13.10
CA ARG A 569 -21.28 6.67 -12.34
C ARG A 569 -22.28 5.60 -12.76
N VAL A 570 -21.78 4.38 -12.88
CA VAL A 570 -22.57 3.15 -13.05
C VAL A 570 -22.31 2.24 -11.87
N VAL A 571 -23.38 1.69 -11.29
CA VAL A 571 -23.32 0.71 -10.22
C VAL A 571 -24.05 -0.55 -10.66
N VAL A 572 -23.40 -1.70 -10.64
CA VAL A 572 -24.07 -2.98 -10.85
C VAL A 572 -24.78 -3.39 -9.57
N LEU A 573 -26.06 -3.74 -9.67
CA LEU A 573 -26.88 -4.11 -8.52
C LEU A 573 -26.76 -5.62 -8.26
N ASP A 574 -25.76 -6.00 -7.49
CA ASP A 574 -25.48 -7.39 -7.09
C ASP A 574 -25.22 -7.51 -5.58
N ALA A 575 -24.62 -8.62 -5.13
CA ALA A 575 -24.31 -8.84 -3.72
C ALA A 575 -23.19 -7.93 -3.16
N GLY A 576 -22.57 -7.08 -3.98
CA GLY A 576 -21.54 -6.12 -3.57
C GLY A 576 -22.08 -4.76 -3.13
N VAL A 577 -23.38 -4.49 -3.31
CA VAL A 577 -24.03 -3.25 -2.84
C VAL A 577 -24.84 -3.53 -1.58
N ALA A 578 -25.03 -2.51 -0.74
CA ALA A 578 -25.98 -2.53 0.37
C ALA A 578 -27.19 -1.64 0.05
N LEU A 579 -28.39 -2.11 0.38
CA LEU A 579 -29.61 -1.33 0.39
C LEU A 579 -30.04 -1.13 1.85
N VAL A 580 -30.20 0.12 2.26
CA VAL A 580 -30.61 0.47 3.63
C VAL A 580 -31.90 1.27 3.58
N ASP A 581 -32.85 0.94 4.42
CA ASP A 581 -34.10 1.71 4.53
C ASP A 581 -33.82 3.12 5.04
N VAL A 582 -34.44 4.12 4.41
CA VAL A 582 -34.33 5.53 4.78
C VAL A 582 -35.46 5.86 5.76
N PRO A 583 -35.15 6.18 7.03
CA PRO A 583 -36.14 6.66 7.98
C PRO A 583 -36.77 7.98 7.50
N PRO A 584 -38.07 8.22 7.76
CA PRO A 584 -38.75 9.45 7.34
C PRO A 584 -38.08 10.75 7.80
N GLY A 585 -37.38 10.72 8.94
CA GLY A 585 -36.67 11.88 9.47
C GLY A 585 -35.43 12.31 8.68
N TRP A 586 -34.94 11.49 7.74
CA TRP A 586 -33.81 11.85 6.86
C TRP A 586 -34.27 12.47 5.54
N ALA A 587 -35.55 12.31 5.20
CA ALA A 587 -36.09 12.77 3.93
C ALA A 587 -36.08 14.29 3.82
N GLY A 588 -35.50 14.81 2.74
CA GLY A 588 -35.32 16.24 2.47
C GLY A 588 -33.99 16.82 2.96
N ASP A 589 -33.10 16.03 3.55
CA ASP A 589 -31.80 16.48 4.08
C ASP A 589 -30.60 15.86 3.31
N THR A 590 -29.39 16.32 3.62
CA THR A 590 -28.13 15.70 3.19
C THR A 590 -27.50 14.95 4.35
N LEU A 591 -27.29 13.66 4.16
CA LEU A 591 -26.83 12.76 5.18
C LEU A 591 -25.31 12.59 5.08
N ALA A 592 -24.60 13.04 6.11
CA ALA A 592 -23.14 12.92 6.20
C ALA A 592 -22.75 11.53 6.72
N LEU A 593 -22.08 10.75 5.86
CA LEU A 593 -21.51 9.44 6.17
C LEU A 593 -19.99 9.51 6.27
N ARG A 594 -19.44 8.55 7.01
CA ARG A 594 -18.01 8.26 7.02
C ARG A 594 -17.77 6.79 6.74
N ALA A 595 -16.95 6.50 5.74
CA ALA A 595 -16.59 5.15 5.36
C ALA A 595 -15.19 4.80 5.87
N PHE A 596 -15.02 3.68 6.57
CA PHE A 596 -13.74 3.21 7.08
C PHE A 596 -13.29 2.00 6.26
N ALA A 597 -12.18 2.15 5.54
CA ALA A 597 -11.61 1.14 4.63
C ALA A 597 -10.67 0.18 5.38
N GLY A 598 -11.24 -0.93 5.86
CA GLY A 598 -10.51 -1.94 6.62
C GLY A 598 -10.32 -1.58 8.09
N ARG A 599 -9.85 -2.54 8.89
CA ARG A 599 -9.78 -2.41 10.37
C ARG A 599 -8.74 -1.41 10.89
N HIS A 600 -7.85 -0.90 10.03
CA HIS A 600 -6.77 0.02 10.41
C HIS A 600 -7.00 1.46 9.92
N ASP A 601 -8.08 1.71 9.17
CA ASP A 601 -8.46 3.06 8.79
C ASP A 601 -9.13 3.74 10.00
N GLY A 602 -8.36 4.58 10.69
CA GLY A 602 -8.83 5.34 11.85
C GLY A 602 -9.38 6.73 11.52
N VAL A 603 -9.27 7.19 10.27
CA VAL A 603 -9.68 8.54 9.85
C VAL A 603 -11.02 8.48 9.14
N GLY A 604 -11.19 7.52 8.24
CA GLY A 604 -12.36 7.34 7.40
C GLY A 604 -12.50 8.41 6.31
N TRP A 605 -13.29 8.07 5.29
CA TRP A 605 -13.52 8.86 4.09
C TRP A 605 -14.92 9.49 4.15
N PRO A 606 -15.04 10.81 3.94
CA PRO A 606 -16.34 11.47 3.97
C PRO A 606 -17.18 11.11 2.76
N LEU A 607 -18.50 10.98 2.95
CA LEU A 607 -19.47 10.77 1.90
C LEU A 607 -20.76 11.52 2.25
N ASP A 608 -21.07 12.58 1.52
CA ASP A 608 -22.32 13.32 1.68
C ASP A 608 -23.37 12.79 0.72
N VAL A 609 -24.53 12.42 1.25
CA VAL A 609 -25.58 11.73 0.50
C VAL A 609 -26.87 12.54 0.51
N PRO A 610 -27.31 13.12 -0.62
CA PRO A 610 -28.58 13.83 -0.68
C PRO A 610 -29.75 12.83 -0.62
N VAL A 611 -30.64 13.02 0.36
CA VAL A 611 -31.82 12.18 0.59
C VAL A 611 -33.08 12.99 0.26
N GLY A 612 -33.18 13.45 -0.99
CA GLY A 612 -34.30 14.28 -1.45
C GLY A 612 -35.66 13.58 -1.44
N LEU A 613 -36.76 14.35 -1.55
CA LEU A 613 -38.12 13.80 -1.52
C LEU A 613 -38.52 13.03 -2.79
N GLY A 614 -37.83 13.24 -3.92
CA GLY A 614 -38.19 12.69 -5.24
C GLY A 614 -38.56 11.19 -5.23
N PRO A 615 -37.72 10.30 -4.65
CA PRO A 615 -38.03 8.87 -4.57
C PRO A 615 -39.28 8.50 -3.76
N LEU A 616 -39.71 9.37 -2.83
CA LEU A 616 -40.90 9.19 -1.99
C LEU A 616 -42.18 9.79 -2.60
N LEU A 617 -42.04 10.62 -3.64
CA LEU A 617 -43.18 11.24 -4.30
C LEU A 617 -43.97 10.21 -5.13
N PRO A 618 -45.31 10.32 -5.17
CA PRO A 618 -46.16 9.50 -6.04
C PRO A 618 -45.66 9.46 -7.49
N LEU A 619 -45.80 8.31 -8.15
CA LEU A 619 -45.44 8.14 -9.56
C LEU A 619 -46.34 9.00 -10.49
N PRO A 620 -45.83 9.45 -11.64
CA PRO A 620 -46.63 10.24 -12.58
C PRO A 620 -47.72 9.38 -13.22
N PRO A 621 -49.02 9.76 -13.15
CA PRO A 621 -50.11 8.97 -13.73
C PRO A 621 -49.89 8.60 -15.20
N ALA A 622 -50.28 7.40 -15.61
CA ALA A 622 -50.10 6.94 -16.98
C ALA A 622 -51.23 7.41 -17.90
N HIS A 623 -50.90 7.63 -19.18
CA HIS A 623 -51.85 7.94 -20.25
C HIS A 623 -52.89 9.03 -19.94
N PRO A 624 -52.47 10.26 -19.56
CA PRO A 624 -53.41 11.37 -19.44
C PRO A 624 -54.13 11.62 -20.77
N ARG A 625 -55.46 11.73 -20.73
CA ARG A 625 -56.33 11.97 -21.88
C ARG A 625 -57.29 13.09 -21.53
N ALA A 626 -57.61 13.92 -22.52
CA ALA A 626 -58.60 14.97 -22.44
C ALA A 626 -59.53 14.88 -23.66
N ARG A 627 -60.85 14.91 -23.45
CA ARG A 627 -61.83 14.89 -24.55
C ARG A 627 -62.98 15.84 -24.28
N ARG A 628 -63.35 16.63 -25.28
CA ARG A 628 -64.52 17.50 -25.23
C ARG A 628 -65.80 16.70 -25.47
N ASN A 629 -66.79 16.86 -24.61
CA ASN A 629 -68.11 16.25 -24.78
C ASN A 629 -69.04 17.16 -25.61
N SER A 630 -70.24 16.67 -25.94
CA SER A 630 -71.25 17.44 -26.71
C SER A 630 -71.81 18.66 -25.96
N GLY A 631 -71.64 18.74 -24.64
CA GLY A 631 -72.00 19.88 -23.80
C GLY A 631 -70.90 20.96 -23.71
N GLY A 632 -69.72 20.72 -24.29
CA GLY A 632 -68.59 21.64 -24.27
C GLY A 632 -67.64 21.47 -23.09
N ASP A 633 -67.89 20.55 -22.16
CA ASP A 633 -66.95 20.26 -21.06
C ASP A 633 -65.78 19.41 -21.57
N VAL A 634 -64.61 19.59 -20.97
CA VAL A 634 -63.45 18.72 -21.21
C VAL A 634 -63.36 17.70 -20.07
N ASN A 635 -63.55 16.42 -20.42
CA ASN A 635 -63.39 15.30 -19.52
C ASN A 635 -61.94 14.80 -19.58
N PHE A 636 -61.27 14.81 -18.43
CA PHE A 636 -59.96 14.23 -18.26
C PHE A 636 -60.04 12.81 -17.69
N GLY A 637 -59.11 11.96 -18.10
CA GLY A 637 -58.92 10.64 -17.51
C GLY A 637 -57.48 10.19 -17.62
N TRP A 638 -57.02 9.38 -16.67
CA TRP A 638 -55.68 8.82 -16.63
C TRP A 638 -55.71 7.44 -15.94
N ILE A 639 -54.58 6.74 -15.97
CA ILE A 639 -54.39 5.46 -15.28
C ILE A 639 -53.52 5.72 -14.04
N ARG A 640 -54.04 5.30 -12.88
CA ARG A 640 -53.32 5.35 -11.60
C ARG A 640 -52.06 4.49 -11.67
N ARG A 641 -50.96 5.00 -11.12
CA ARG A 641 -49.74 4.22 -10.87
C ARG A 641 -49.48 4.15 -9.37
N SER A 642 -48.89 3.06 -8.92
CA SER A 642 -48.65 2.77 -7.51
C SER A 642 -47.41 1.90 -7.39
N ARG A 643 -46.52 2.22 -6.45
CA ARG A 643 -45.39 1.35 -6.09
C ARG A 643 -45.81 0.18 -5.22
N ALA A 644 -46.97 0.28 -4.55
CA ALA A 644 -47.57 -0.85 -3.85
C ALA A 644 -48.13 -1.92 -4.82
N ASP A 645 -48.14 -1.65 -6.13
CA ASP A 645 -48.41 -2.65 -7.15
C ASP A 645 -47.20 -3.59 -7.34
N GLY A 646 -47.21 -4.71 -6.61
CA GLY A 646 -46.22 -5.77 -6.75
C GLY A 646 -46.31 -6.57 -8.06
N GLY A 647 -47.10 -6.14 -9.04
CA GLY A 647 -47.26 -6.81 -10.34
C GLY A 647 -48.06 -8.10 -10.27
N ALA A 648 -48.94 -8.23 -9.28
CA ALA A 648 -49.77 -9.42 -9.09
C ALA A 648 -51.02 -9.36 -9.99
N TRP A 649 -51.00 -10.09 -11.10
CA TRP A 649 -52.11 -10.14 -12.09
C TRP A 649 -53.41 -10.75 -11.55
N ALA A 650 -53.38 -11.36 -10.36
CA ALA A 650 -54.51 -12.05 -9.73
C ALA A 650 -55.26 -11.20 -8.68
N ALA A 651 -54.79 -10.00 -8.36
CA ALA A 651 -55.43 -9.14 -7.37
C ALA A 651 -56.69 -8.46 -7.94
N ALA A 652 -57.78 -8.41 -7.16
CA ALA A 652 -59.04 -7.77 -7.55
C ALA A 652 -58.94 -6.22 -7.58
N GLU A 653 -58.09 -5.65 -6.73
CA GLU A 653 -57.72 -4.23 -6.72
C GLU A 653 -56.21 -4.08 -6.51
N VAL A 654 -55.61 -3.16 -7.25
CA VAL A 654 -54.19 -2.81 -7.11
C VAL A 654 -53.99 -2.00 -5.83
N GLY A 655 -52.99 -2.36 -5.02
CA GLY A 655 -52.65 -1.62 -3.81
C GLY A 655 -52.30 -0.16 -4.09
N LEU A 656 -52.48 0.72 -3.10
CA LEU A 656 -52.15 2.14 -3.21
C LEU A 656 -51.33 2.57 -1.99
N GLU A 657 -50.14 3.13 -2.21
CA GLU A 657 -49.24 3.54 -1.14
C GLU A 657 -49.75 4.77 -0.37
N HIS A 658 -50.38 5.72 -1.07
CA HIS A 658 -50.84 6.98 -0.49
C HIS A 658 -52.37 7.02 -0.46
N LEU A 659 -52.93 6.93 0.76
CA LEU A 659 -54.36 6.97 1.02
C LEU A 659 -54.75 8.24 1.79
N PRO A 660 -55.88 8.90 1.47
CA PRO A 660 -56.83 8.55 0.40
C PRO A 660 -56.31 8.86 -1.00
N GLU A 661 -56.88 8.22 -2.03
CA GLU A 661 -56.58 8.54 -3.43
C GLU A 661 -57.00 9.98 -3.76
N ALA A 662 -56.04 10.78 -4.21
CA ALA A 662 -56.29 12.16 -4.61
C ALA A 662 -55.32 12.60 -5.71
N TYR A 663 -55.77 13.50 -6.58
CA TYR A 663 -55.00 14.05 -7.70
C TYR A 663 -55.17 15.56 -7.78
N ARG A 664 -54.16 16.22 -8.32
CA ARG A 664 -54.19 17.62 -8.73
C ARG A 664 -53.96 17.72 -10.23
N LEU A 665 -54.95 18.27 -10.93
CA LEU A 665 -54.86 18.60 -12.35
C LEU A 665 -54.66 20.10 -12.50
N THR A 666 -53.64 20.51 -13.24
CA THR A 666 -53.33 21.92 -13.51
C THR A 666 -53.46 22.19 -15.01
N VAL A 667 -54.33 23.10 -15.40
CA VAL A 667 -54.49 23.57 -16.78
C VAL A 667 -53.54 24.74 -17.03
N LEU A 668 -52.84 24.72 -18.17
CA LEU A 668 -51.80 25.67 -18.54
C LEU A 668 -52.21 26.44 -19.79
N ALA A 669 -52.04 27.77 -19.78
CA ALA A 669 -52.14 28.64 -20.95
C ALA A 669 -50.77 29.28 -21.22
N GLY A 670 -50.18 28.97 -22.38
CA GLY A 670 -48.82 29.46 -22.71
C GLY A 670 -47.76 29.06 -21.69
N GLY A 671 -47.92 27.88 -21.06
CA GLY A 671 -47.03 27.38 -20.00
C GLY A 671 -47.32 27.90 -18.59
N LEU A 672 -48.28 28.83 -18.41
CA LEU A 672 -48.65 29.37 -17.09
C LEU A 672 -49.93 28.69 -16.54
N PRO A 673 -49.98 28.35 -15.25
CA PRO A 673 -51.17 27.75 -14.64
C PRO A 673 -52.33 28.73 -14.61
N VAL A 674 -53.46 28.35 -15.22
CA VAL A 674 -54.70 29.13 -15.24
C VAL A 674 -55.79 28.52 -14.37
N ARG A 675 -55.75 27.21 -14.13
CA ARG A 675 -56.69 26.53 -13.23
C ARG A 675 -56.07 25.32 -12.57
N THR A 676 -56.47 25.05 -11.34
CA THR A 676 -56.17 23.83 -10.59
C THR A 676 -57.47 23.16 -10.18
N LEU A 677 -57.60 21.87 -10.49
CA LEU A 677 -58.72 21.01 -10.10
C LEU A 677 -58.21 19.89 -9.21
N GLU A 678 -58.94 19.58 -8.15
CA GLU A 678 -58.66 18.42 -7.30
C GLU A 678 -59.67 17.30 -7.59
N ALA A 679 -59.20 16.07 -7.64
CA ALA A 679 -60.02 14.90 -7.95
C ALA A 679 -59.71 13.76 -6.98
N GLY A 680 -60.75 13.12 -6.44
CA GLY A 680 -60.64 11.92 -5.58
C GLY A 680 -60.67 10.60 -6.35
N ALA A 681 -60.61 10.66 -7.68
CA ALA A 681 -60.67 9.52 -8.60
C ALA A 681 -59.82 9.85 -9.84
N PRO A 682 -59.43 8.88 -10.69
CA PRO A 682 -58.56 9.11 -11.85
C PRO A 682 -59.27 9.77 -13.04
N ALA A 683 -60.14 10.75 -12.76
CA ALA A 683 -60.88 11.54 -13.71
C ALA A 683 -61.22 12.92 -13.12
N ALA A 684 -61.26 13.93 -13.98
CA ALA A 684 -61.70 15.29 -13.62
C ALA A 684 -62.51 15.88 -14.77
N THR A 685 -63.37 16.86 -14.47
CA THR A 685 -64.16 17.58 -15.48
C THR A 685 -63.82 19.05 -15.40
N TYR A 686 -63.51 19.65 -16.55
CA TYR A 686 -63.32 21.10 -16.70
C TYR A 686 -64.46 21.66 -17.53
N THR A 687 -65.37 22.32 -16.83
CA THR A 687 -66.67 22.68 -17.41
C THR A 687 -66.54 23.77 -18.46
N ALA A 688 -67.49 23.84 -19.39
CA ALA A 688 -67.53 24.86 -20.42
C ALA A 688 -67.50 26.30 -19.85
N ALA A 689 -68.13 26.51 -18.70
CA ALA A 689 -68.15 27.81 -18.02
C ALA A 689 -66.78 28.19 -17.45
N GLU A 690 -66.07 27.24 -16.85
CA GLU A 690 -64.73 27.47 -16.31
C GLU A 690 -63.71 27.71 -17.42
N GLN A 691 -63.83 26.98 -18.53
CA GLN A 691 -63.04 27.22 -19.74
C GLN A 691 -63.22 28.65 -20.27
N ALA A 692 -64.48 29.10 -20.39
CA ALA A 692 -64.76 30.46 -20.83
C ALA A 692 -64.27 31.52 -19.84
N ALA A 693 -64.27 31.23 -18.54
CA ALA A 693 -63.72 32.14 -17.53
C ALA A 693 -62.19 32.29 -17.65
N ASP A 694 -61.47 31.21 -17.94
CA ASP A 694 -60.00 31.22 -17.98
C ASP A 694 -59.46 31.66 -19.34
N PHE A 695 -60.13 31.30 -20.44
CA PHE A 695 -59.68 31.54 -21.83
C PHE A 695 -60.53 32.56 -22.59
N GLY A 696 -61.61 33.10 -22.00
CA GLY A 696 -62.56 34.01 -22.65
C GLY A 696 -63.48 33.36 -23.69
N SER A 697 -63.23 32.09 -24.03
CA SER A 697 -64.00 31.27 -24.97
C SER A 697 -63.66 29.79 -24.72
N LEU A 698 -64.28 28.86 -25.46
CA LEU A 698 -63.86 27.46 -25.42
C LEU A 698 -62.54 27.28 -26.18
N PRO A 699 -61.42 26.93 -25.51
CA PRO A 699 -60.12 26.83 -26.17
C PRO A 699 -60.05 25.65 -27.15
N ALA A 700 -59.40 25.85 -28.29
CA ALA A 700 -59.13 24.78 -29.27
C ALA A 700 -58.01 23.83 -28.81
N SER A 701 -57.08 24.31 -27.97
CA SER A 701 -56.02 23.51 -27.36
C SER A 701 -55.46 24.16 -26.11
N PHE A 702 -54.94 23.35 -25.19
CA PHE A 702 -54.17 23.79 -24.02
C PHE A 702 -53.37 22.61 -23.47
N ASP A 703 -52.34 22.91 -22.68
CA ASP A 703 -51.58 21.89 -21.97
C ASP A 703 -52.12 21.69 -20.55
N PHE A 704 -51.90 20.53 -19.98
CA PHE A 704 -52.25 20.23 -18.60
C PHE A 704 -51.27 19.26 -17.97
N THR A 705 -51.16 19.33 -16.65
CA THR A 705 -50.44 18.34 -15.86
C THR A 705 -51.37 17.68 -14.86
N VAL A 706 -51.12 16.41 -14.56
CA VAL A 706 -51.82 15.69 -13.49
C VAL A 706 -50.79 15.01 -12.59
N ALA A 707 -50.90 15.23 -11.29
CA ALA A 707 -50.06 14.58 -10.29
C ALA A 707 -50.94 13.92 -9.23
N GLN A 708 -50.59 12.70 -8.82
CA GLN A 708 -51.19 12.09 -7.65
C GLN A 708 -50.66 12.79 -6.38
N LEU A 709 -51.49 12.92 -5.36
CA LEU A 709 -51.15 13.59 -4.11
C LEU A 709 -50.74 12.59 -3.03
N SER A 710 -49.65 12.89 -2.34
CA SER A 710 -49.31 12.33 -1.04
C SER A 710 -49.87 13.24 0.05
N PRO A 711 -50.64 12.72 1.03
CA PRO A 711 -51.08 13.50 2.18
C PRO A 711 -49.92 14.04 3.04
N VAL A 712 -48.75 13.41 2.95
CA VAL A 712 -47.55 13.76 3.74
C VAL A 712 -46.62 14.69 2.96
N TYR A 713 -46.35 14.37 1.69
CA TYR A 713 -45.33 15.05 0.89
C TYR A 713 -45.89 16.00 -0.18
N GLY A 714 -47.22 16.06 -0.36
CA GLY A 714 -47.85 16.92 -1.35
C GLY A 714 -47.91 16.31 -2.75
N PRO A 715 -47.95 17.13 -3.82
CA PRO A 715 -48.07 16.64 -5.19
C PRO A 715 -46.85 15.83 -5.61
N GLY A 716 -47.09 14.66 -6.19
CA GLY A 716 -46.06 13.80 -6.74
C GLY A 716 -45.54 14.27 -8.10
N HIS A 717 -44.87 13.35 -8.80
CA HIS A 717 -44.34 13.61 -10.12
C HIS A 717 -45.48 13.88 -11.12
N PRO A 718 -45.43 14.94 -11.94
CA PRO A 718 -46.51 15.27 -12.84
C PRO A 718 -46.42 14.47 -14.15
N ALA A 719 -47.56 13.97 -14.61
CA ALA A 719 -47.74 13.54 -16.00
C ALA A 719 -48.27 14.72 -16.83
N SER A 720 -47.68 14.95 -18.00
CA SER A 720 -48.10 16.03 -18.91
C SER A 720 -49.03 15.49 -20.00
N GLY A 721 -50.00 16.29 -20.41
CA GLY A 721 -50.85 16.03 -21.55
C GLY A 721 -51.24 17.31 -22.28
N SER A 722 -51.66 17.17 -23.53
CA SER A 722 -52.18 18.28 -24.32
C SER A 722 -53.59 17.93 -24.79
N PHE A 723 -54.50 18.90 -24.66
CA PHE A 723 -55.84 18.82 -25.21
C PHE A 723 -55.86 19.48 -26.59
N HIS A 724 -56.51 18.82 -27.55
CA HIS A 724 -56.85 19.37 -28.87
C HIS A 724 -58.31 19.02 -29.16
N ALA A 725 -59.09 20.02 -29.60
CA ALA A 725 -60.53 19.93 -29.79
C ALA A 725 -60.97 19.01 -30.93
#